data_AF-A0A0A2IKV5-F1
#
_entry.id   AF-A0A0A2IKV5-F1
#
_cell.length_a   1.000
_cell.length_b   1.000
_cell.length_c   1.000
_cell.angle_alpha   90.00
_cell.angle_beta   90.00
_cell.angle_gamma   90.00
#
_symmetry.space_group_name_H-M   'P 1'
#
loop_
_entity.id
_entity.type
_entity.pdbx_description
1 polymer ?
#
loop_
_entity_poly.entity_id
_entity_poly.type
_entity_poly.pdbx_seq_one_letter_code
_entity_poly.pdbx_strand_id
1 'polypeptide(L)'
;MHAAGKPRLSWHIFGEATRLAQVMQMHEEDSLQGLTSLEVEFRRRAFWIAYIGDKSAAILNNRPITIHKYSFNSGITIGYPTGIEDETILTPGSAVPDAESTQKSFIAGFNANIRLWQSASDLLLEMRLLDSHKNGNLLPRQPPTAEESHRLDHLYVLFATSLDDLPSFLQYDHLMSNANKDNQRLSRLTRLHIIQAANVYVSLHCLKMVITQKFEEFNYYPPAPNEMLLLRKTDIARDLLRVIRDAPFWALQINGEPCVEKIRLIGACLLEIIDQHEASPLSARARNDLPARHSIQFFTLDNPDMRLHEKFGHVLTWTTLVNALPSASGHTKEPSCRFAHQYSQKQILQDPTAFINDMLYWEGKFHQNNISYNSNNGISYDGTNIDWVTGKATAKHTFSAASKESLQIMLYTQAVAGSPEAARFLSPENTADAPKIAASIMQKKLQTYLKFNETYPGFGGFLPWVSADTLEMTPRSDWVNRVPALDNGELVWAVYGFIQALENTGNKNYRELAQKWQVWMDYTKTTAAKIFYKGNGRVCTVIDIKDQSLPVNHPDQSYLCETKDLLDDPFEGEVFTFWLQFFGGLSKADKQALWEVKKSQLVSVDYELGEFGPITVQKGFWFSSHETWKVLEMPYYDIDIVRRVFKNAERVRTCNSVATKVPGMFASINNITDPSTGDVTGYISNAGIPSISNQTVQELDVITPYSVFPTILVNKSVGLAWWRNMVVAKKMQNIYGSTESTRVDGTGVSALLTWDSKVTTVVAILGGVTDFVRQKMKADNVYDEFVDIIEAEYSRVFTHLKGENVDFCLPQEAVPDVGLVDFTLCN
;
A
#
# COMPACT_ATOMS: atom_id res chain seq x y z
N MET A 1 -2.57 -5.90 -18.76
CA MET A 1 -2.65 -4.81 -17.75
C MET A 1 -3.36 -5.38 -16.54
N HIS A 2 -2.70 -5.37 -15.38
CA HIS A 2 -3.25 -5.84 -14.11
C HIS A 2 -3.13 -4.70 -13.10
N ALA A 3 -4.25 -4.11 -12.69
CA ALA A 3 -4.35 -3.11 -11.64
C ALA A 3 -4.54 -3.83 -10.30
N ALA A 4 -3.42 -4.16 -9.64
CA ALA A 4 -3.40 -4.73 -8.28
C ALA A 4 -4.35 -5.93 -8.09
N GLY A 5 -4.35 -6.87 -9.04
CA GLY A 5 -5.19 -8.08 -8.95
C GLY A 5 -6.70 -7.82 -9.02
N LYS A 6 -7.16 -6.64 -9.47
CA LYS A 6 -8.57 -6.30 -9.70
C LYS A 6 -8.90 -6.37 -11.20
N PRO A 7 -9.41 -7.49 -11.74
CA PRO A 7 -9.60 -7.67 -13.19
C PRO A 7 -10.59 -6.67 -13.80
N ARG A 8 -11.61 -6.25 -13.03
CA ARG A 8 -12.60 -5.26 -13.46
C ARG A 8 -12.01 -3.85 -13.59
N LEU A 9 -11.26 -3.40 -12.57
CA LEU A 9 -10.61 -2.09 -12.62
C LEU A 9 -9.57 -2.02 -13.75
N SER A 10 -8.79 -3.10 -13.91
CA SER A 10 -7.82 -3.26 -15.00
C SER A 10 -8.46 -3.08 -16.37
N TRP A 11 -9.66 -3.64 -16.56
CA TRP A 11 -10.44 -3.50 -17.79
C TRP A 11 -10.88 -2.05 -18.04
N HIS A 12 -11.34 -1.33 -17.01
CA HIS A 12 -11.75 0.07 -17.16
C HIS A 12 -10.57 0.98 -17.51
N ILE A 13 -9.44 0.87 -16.80
CA ILE A 13 -8.24 1.65 -17.07
C ILE A 13 -7.70 1.35 -18.48
N PHE A 14 -7.71 0.08 -18.89
CA PHE A 14 -7.33 -0.32 -20.24
C PHE A 14 -8.26 0.26 -21.31
N GLY A 15 -9.57 0.31 -21.03
CA GLY A 15 -10.55 0.97 -21.89
C GLY A 15 -10.27 2.45 -22.10
N GLU A 16 -9.92 3.17 -21.03
CA GLU A 16 -9.53 4.59 -21.11
C GLU A 16 -8.22 4.79 -21.90
N ALA A 17 -7.20 3.96 -21.66
CA ALA A 17 -5.95 4.00 -22.43
C ALA A 17 -6.18 3.76 -23.93
N THR A 18 -7.06 2.82 -24.26
CA THR A 18 -7.44 2.52 -25.65
C THR A 18 -8.13 3.72 -26.29
N ARG A 19 -9.08 4.36 -25.59
CA ARG A 19 -9.77 5.57 -26.06
C ARG A 19 -8.80 6.72 -26.28
N LEU A 20 -7.84 6.92 -25.39
CA LEU A 20 -6.80 7.95 -25.55
C LEU A 20 -5.94 7.69 -26.79
N ALA A 21 -5.49 6.45 -27.01
CA ALA A 21 -4.72 6.10 -28.21
C ALA A 21 -5.52 6.33 -29.50
N GLN A 22 -6.84 6.09 -29.47
CA GLN A 22 -7.75 6.38 -30.58
C GLN A 22 -7.90 7.89 -30.83
N VAL A 23 -8.13 8.67 -29.77
CA VAL A 23 -8.27 10.15 -29.85
C VAL A 23 -6.98 10.79 -30.36
N MET A 24 -5.83 10.29 -29.95
CA MET A 24 -4.52 10.76 -30.41
C MET A 24 -4.11 10.22 -31.79
N GLN A 25 -4.99 9.47 -32.46
CA GLN A 25 -4.76 8.88 -33.79
C GLN A 25 -3.46 8.07 -33.88
N MET A 26 -3.01 7.44 -32.79
CA MET A 26 -1.73 6.72 -32.75
C MET A 26 -1.67 5.49 -33.66
N HIS A 27 -2.78 5.12 -34.29
CA HIS A 27 -2.88 4.07 -35.30
C HIS A 27 -2.44 4.53 -36.69
N GLU A 28 -2.27 5.84 -36.90
CA GLU A 28 -1.91 6.43 -38.19
C GLU A 28 -0.46 6.91 -38.19
N GLU A 29 0.31 6.52 -39.21
CA GLU A 29 1.70 6.97 -39.38
C GLU A 29 1.79 8.50 -39.61
N ASP A 30 0.79 9.09 -40.29
CA ASP A 30 0.74 10.52 -40.55
C ASP A 30 0.57 11.36 -39.26
N SER A 31 0.02 10.76 -38.19
CA SER A 31 -0.07 11.41 -36.87
C SER A 31 1.29 11.70 -36.22
N LEU A 32 2.36 11.16 -36.80
CA LEU A 32 3.73 11.31 -36.35
C LEU A 32 4.46 12.49 -37.01
N GLN A 33 3.88 13.13 -38.04
CA GLN A 33 4.52 14.21 -38.77
C GLN A 33 4.81 15.42 -37.86
N GLY A 34 6.03 15.96 -37.97
CA GLY A 34 6.46 17.13 -37.18
C GLY A 34 6.84 16.82 -35.73
N LEU A 35 6.79 15.56 -35.30
CA LEU A 35 7.22 15.14 -33.96
C LEU A 35 8.71 14.79 -33.91
N THR A 36 9.30 14.85 -32.71
CA THR A 36 10.68 14.42 -32.49
C THR A 36 10.81 12.90 -32.63
N SER A 37 11.98 12.40 -33.03
CA SER A 37 12.24 10.95 -33.17
C SER A 37 11.90 10.15 -31.91
N LEU A 38 12.11 10.76 -30.73
CA LEU A 38 11.77 10.18 -29.44
C LEU A 38 10.26 10.07 -29.23
N GLU A 39 9.51 11.14 -29.49
CA GLU A 39 8.05 11.16 -29.39
C GLU A 39 7.41 10.18 -30.38
N VAL A 40 7.98 10.06 -31.59
CA VAL A 40 7.56 9.08 -32.59
C VAL A 40 7.69 7.64 -32.07
N GLU A 41 8.85 7.28 -31.53
CA GLU A 41 9.08 5.95 -30.96
C GLU A 41 8.16 5.65 -29.78
N PHE A 42 7.96 6.64 -28.93
CA PHE A 42 7.08 6.57 -27.79
C PHE A 42 5.61 6.31 -28.22
N ARG A 43 5.13 7.00 -29.27
CA ARG A 43 3.76 6.82 -29.80
C ARG A 43 3.56 5.44 -30.39
N ARG A 44 4.53 4.98 -31.19
CA ARG A 44 4.51 3.61 -31.74
C ARG A 44 4.41 2.57 -30.63
N ARG A 45 5.25 2.68 -29.60
CA ARG A 45 5.24 1.72 -28.48
C ARG A 45 3.94 1.77 -27.69
N ALA A 46 3.44 2.96 -27.38
CA ALA A 46 2.18 3.12 -26.65
C ALA A 46 1.01 2.46 -27.39
N PHE A 47 0.88 2.71 -28.70
CA PHE A 47 -0.15 2.09 -29.53
C PHE A 47 -0.02 0.56 -29.55
N TRP A 48 1.16 0.02 -29.83
CA TRP A 48 1.34 -1.42 -29.95
C TRP A 48 1.20 -2.18 -28.62
N ILE A 49 1.51 -1.54 -27.49
CA ILE A 49 1.20 -2.08 -26.15
C ILE A 49 -0.32 -2.15 -25.93
N ALA A 50 -1.05 -1.09 -26.28
CA ALA A 50 -2.51 -1.10 -26.21
C ALA A 50 -3.10 -2.18 -27.13
N TYR A 51 -2.59 -2.29 -28.36
CA TYR A 51 -2.97 -3.32 -29.32
C TYR A 51 -2.81 -4.75 -28.76
N ILE A 52 -1.64 -5.10 -28.21
CA ILE A 52 -1.42 -6.42 -27.59
C ILE A 52 -2.33 -6.61 -26.38
N GLY A 53 -2.50 -5.57 -25.55
CA GLY A 53 -3.38 -5.61 -24.38
C GLY A 53 -4.83 -5.95 -24.74
N ASP A 54 -5.34 -5.38 -25.83
CA ASP A 54 -6.68 -5.64 -26.36
C ASP A 54 -6.82 -7.12 -26.79
N LYS A 55 -5.82 -7.66 -27.51
CA LYS A 55 -5.82 -9.06 -27.95
C LYS A 55 -5.75 -10.02 -26.79
N SER A 56 -4.86 -9.75 -25.84
CA SER A 56 -4.71 -10.56 -24.64
C SER A 56 -6.01 -10.60 -23.83
N ALA A 57 -6.65 -9.45 -23.60
CA ALA A 57 -7.94 -9.38 -22.91
C ALA A 57 -9.05 -10.12 -23.67
N ALA A 58 -9.09 -10.00 -25.00
CA ALA A 58 -10.09 -10.67 -25.81
C ALA A 58 -9.92 -12.19 -25.84
N ILE A 59 -8.69 -12.67 -25.98
CA ILE A 59 -8.35 -14.08 -26.16
C ILE A 59 -8.40 -14.83 -24.83
N LEU A 60 -7.79 -14.27 -23.78
CA LEU A 60 -7.62 -14.96 -22.48
C LEU A 60 -8.78 -14.70 -21.52
N ASN A 61 -9.42 -13.53 -21.60
CA ASN A 61 -10.45 -13.10 -20.65
C ASN A 61 -11.84 -12.94 -21.28
N ASN A 62 -12.02 -13.48 -22.49
CA ASN A 62 -13.28 -13.44 -23.26
C ASN A 62 -13.88 -12.02 -23.37
N ARG A 63 -13.04 -11.00 -23.55
CA ARG A 63 -13.46 -9.61 -23.74
C ARG A 63 -13.72 -9.29 -25.23
N PRO A 64 -14.50 -8.24 -25.53
CA PRO A 64 -14.63 -7.74 -26.89
C PRO A 64 -13.28 -7.21 -27.41
N ILE A 65 -13.02 -7.44 -28.69
CA ILE A 65 -11.91 -6.80 -29.41
C ILE A 65 -12.31 -5.35 -29.70
N THR A 66 -11.48 -4.40 -29.30
CA THR A 66 -11.74 -2.96 -29.46
C THR A 66 -10.81 -2.31 -30.50
N ILE A 67 -9.61 -2.85 -30.72
CA ILE A 67 -8.61 -2.31 -31.65
C ILE A 67 -8.37 -3.28 -32.81
N HIS A 68 -9.17 -3.25 -33.86
CA HIS A 68 -8.99 -4.07 -35.06
C HIS A 68 -8.72 -3.20 -36.29
N LYS A 69 -8.19 -3.76 -37.38
CA LYS A 69 -8.04 -3.03 -38.66
C LYS A 69 -9.36 -2.46 -39.18
N TYR A 70 -10.49 -3.07 -38.81
CA TYR A 70 -11.84 -2.59 -39.15
C TYR A 70 -12.42 -1.62 -38.11
N SER A 71 -11.72 -1.37 -36.98
CA SER A 71 -12.11 -0.34 -36.01
C SER A 71 -11.78 1.08 -36.50
N PHE A 72 -11.00 1.21 -37.58
CA PHE A 72 -10.47 2.47 -38.09
C PHE A 72 -10.76 2.62 -39.59
N ASN A 73 -11.10 3.83 -40.03
CA ASN A 73 -11.42 4.10 -41.45
C ASN A 73 -10.22 3.88 -42.38
N SER A 74 -9.02 4.24 -41.92
CA SER A 74 -7.74 4.12 -42.63
C SER A 74 -7.01 2.79 -42.36
N GLY A 75 -7.57 1.94 -41.51
CA GLY A 75 -6.88 0.76 -40.98
C GLY A 75 -5.82 1.13 -39.92
N ILE A 76 -4.83 0.25 -39.74
CA ILE A 76 -3.68 0.50 -38.86
C ILE A 76 -2.47 0.69 -39.78
N THR A 77 -1.98 1.92 -39.89
CA THR A 77 -0.86 2.28 -40.78
C THR A 77 0.44 2.54 -40.02
N ILE A 78 0.36 2.74 -38.70
CA ILE A 78 1.50 2.94 -37.82
C ILE A 78 2.52 1.80 -37.93
N GLY A 79 3.78 2.15 -38.14
CA GLY A 79 4.90 1.22 -38.25
C GLY A 79 5.27 0.57 -36.90
N TYR A 80 6.01 -0.54 -36.98
CA TYR A 80 6.61 -1.13 -35.79
C TYR A 80 7.65 -0.17 -35.18
N PRO A 81 7.80 -0.15 -33.84
CA PRO A 81 8.84 0.65 -33.21
C PRO A 81 10.23 0.20 -33.67
N THR A 82 11.09 1.19 -33.90
CA THR A 82 12.40 1.02 -34.54
C THR A 82 13.53 0.85 -33.54
N GLY A 83 13.29 1.19 -32.26
CA GLY A 83 14.23 0.92 -31.17
C GLY A 83 15.28 2.01 -30.93
N ILE A 84 15.00 3.27 -31.30
CA ILE A 84 15.93 4.40 -31.05
C ILE A 84 16.09 4.58 -29.52
N GLU A 85 17.35 4.48 -29.08
CA GLU A 85 17.87 4.94 -27.79
C GLU A 85 19.01 5.91 -28.11
N ASP A 86 19.02 7.04 -27.39
CA ASP A 86 19.80 8.27 -27.60
C ASP A 86 21.01 8.24 -28.55
N GLU A 87 21.04 9.29 -29.37
CA GLU A 87 22.26 9.86 -29.93
C GLU A 87 23.38 9.80 -28.88
N THR A 88 24.50 9.21 -29.27
CA THR A 88 25.77 9.28 -28.56
C THR A 88 25.97 10.66 -27.96
N ILE A 89 25.95 10.77 -26.63
CA ILE A 89 26.62 11.84 -25.90
C ILE A 89 28.11 11.64 -26.23
N LEU A 90 28.56 12.29 -27.30
CA LEU A 90 29.98 12.35 -27.67
C LEU A 90 30.69 13.20 -26.63
N THR A 91 31.23 12.55 -25.61
CA THR A 91 32.34 13.10 -24.83
C THR A 91 33.54 13.28 -25.78
N PRO A 92 34.13 14.48 -25.93
CA PRO A 92 35.31 14.64 -26.75
C PRO A 92 36.48 13.92 -26.05
N GLY A 93 36.89 12.76 -26.56
CA GLY A 93 38.08 12.06 -26.05
C GLY A 93 38.14 10.55 -26.27
N SER A 94 37.05 9.86 -26.61
CA SER A 94 37.08 8.41 -26.88
C SER A 94 37.19 8.14 -28.39
N ALA A 95 38.41 7.97 -28.87
CA ALA A 95 38.69 7.37 -30.16
C ALA A 95 38.34 5.88 -30.12
N VAL A 96 37.30 5.47 -30.84
CA VAL A 96 37.23 4.42 -31.87
C VAL A 96 35.74 4.23 -32.20
N PRO A 97 35.27 4.57 -33.42
CA PRO A 97 33.96 4.15 -33.89
C PRO A 97 34.08 2.71 -34.38
N ASP A 98 33.67 1.75 -33.56
CA ASP A 98 33.47 0.40 -34.06
C ASP A 98 32.06 0.30 -34.67
N ALA A 99 32.02 -0.29 -35.85
CA ALA A 99 31.03 -0.07 -36.88
C ALA A 99 29.65 -0.70 -36.61
N GLU A 100 28.61 -0.01 -37.10
CA GLU A 100 27.34 -0.53 -37.64
C GLU A 100 26.82 -1.90 -37.14
N SER A 101 25.87 -1.89 -36.17
CA SER A 101 24.69 -2.80 -36.06
C SER A 101 24.09 -2.91 -34.65
N THR A 102 24.72 -2.39 -33.61
CA THR A 102 24.37 -2.69 -32.20
C THR A 102 23.10 -2.00 -31.67
N GLN A 103 22.49 -1.08 -32.43
CA GLN A 103 21.42 -0.18 -31.94
C GLN A 103 19.98 -0.70 -32.13
N LYS A 104 19.74 -1.77 -32.90
CA LYS A 104 18.38 -2.31 -33.19
C LYS A 104 17.91 -3.43 -32.24
N SER A 105 18.68 -3.76 -31.20
CA SER A 105 18.60 -5.05 -30.52
C SER A 105 17.52 -5.14 -29.42
N PHE A 106 17.03 -4.02 -28.91
CA PHE A 106 16.13 -4.00 -27.73
C PHE A 106 14.65 -4.12 -28.04
N ILE A 107 14.24 -3.93 -29.29
CA ILE A 107 12.82 -3.93 -29.69
C ILE A 107 12.40 -5.20 -30.46
N ALA A 108 13.36 -6.00 -30.91
CA ALA A 108 13.10 -7.12 -31.81
C ALA A 108 12.12 -8.15 -31.22
N GLY A 109 12.24 -8.47 -29.93
CA GLY A 109 11.33 -9.41 -29.25
C GLY A 109 9.96 -8.80 -28.96
N PHE A 110 9.90 -7.49 -28.70
CA PHE A 110 8.62 -6.78 -28.62
C PHE A 110 7.88 -6.85 -29.96
N ASN A 111 8.56 -6.55 -31.07
CA ASN A 111 7.98 -6.62 -32.41
C ASN A 111 7.57 -8.03 -32.81
N ALA A 112 8.34 -9.05 -32.41
CA ALA A 112 7.96 -10.44 -32.62
C ALA A 112 6.69 -10.81 -31.84
N ASN A 113 6.57 -10.34 -30.59
CA ASN A 113 5.38 -10.54 -29.78
C ASN A 113 4.14 -9.88 -30.42
N ILE A 114 4.27 -8.67 -30.98
CA ILE A 114 3.16 -8.03 -31.71
C ILE A 114 2.66 -8.93 -32.85
N ARG A 115 3.58 -9.41 -33.72
CA ARG A 115 3.22 -10.29 -34.84
C ARG A 115 2.53 -11.56 -34.38
N LEU A 116 3.06 -12.17 -33.32
CA LEU A 116 2.49 -13.38 -32.74
C LEU A 116 1.04 -13.19 -32.27
N TRP A 117 0.78 -12.13 -31.49
CA TRP A 117 -0.57 -11.81 -31.00
C TRP A 117 -1.52 -11.39 -32.13
N GLN A 118 -1.00 -10.72 -33.15
CA GLN A 118 -1.76 -10.35 -34.34
C GLN A 118 -2.21 -11.59 -35.12
N SER A 119 -1.29 -12.50 -35.49
CA SER A 119 -1.64 -13.71 -36.24
C SER A 119 -2.63 -14.60 -35.47
N ALA A 120 -2.47 -14.72 -34.14
CA ALA A 120 -3.41 -15.45 -33.30
C ALA A 120 -4.80 -14.79 -33.26
N SER A 121 -4.85 -13.46 -33.15
CA SER A 121 -6.10 -12.71 -33.19
C SER A 121 -6.82 -12.86 -34.52
N ASP A 122 -6.11 -12.80 -35.64
CA ASP A 122 -6.70 -12.90 -36.98
C ASP A 122 -7.34 -14.28 -37.19
N LEU A 123 -6.65 -15.35 -36.77
CA LEU A 123 -7.20 -16.71 -36.78
C LEU A 123 -8.45 -16.84 -35.91
N LEU A 124 -8.38 -16.40 -34.65
CA LEU A 124 -9.50 -16.55 -33.70
C LEU A 124 -10.71 -15.68 -34.08
N LEU A 125 -10.48 -14.52 -34.68
CA LEU A 125 -11.56 -13.67 -35.19
C LEU A 125 -12.23 -14.31 -36.42
N GLU A 126 -11.45 -14.88 -37.34
CA GLU A 126 -11.98 -15.62 -38.50
C GLU A 126 -12.89 -16.76 -38.03
N MET A 127 -12.45 -17.57 -37.06
CA MET A 127 -13.28 -18.62 -36.46
C MET A 127 -14.59 -18.07 -35.88
N ARG A 128 -14.54 -16.92 -35.19
CA ARG A 128 -15.72 -16.26 -34.61
C ARG A 128 -16.69 -15.77 -35.70
N LEU A 129 -16.17 -15.22 -36.80
CA LEU A 129 -16.97 -14.77 -37.93
C LEU A 129 -17.69 -15.95 -38.59
N LEU A 130 -16.98 -17.04 -38.88
CA LEU A 130 -17.57 -18.26 -39.43
C LEU A 130 -18.64 -18.85 -38.51
N ASP A 131 -18.41 -18.85 -37.20
CA ASP A 131 -19.41 -19.32 -36.21
C ASP A 131 -20.66 -18.43 -36.20
N SER A 132 -20.50 -17.11 -36.31
CA SER A 132 -21.62 -16.16 -36.35
C SER A 132 -22.49 -16.31 -37.61
N HIS A 133 -21.89 -16.66 -38.75
CA HIS A 133 -22.61 -16.92 -39.99
C HIS A 133 -23.42 -18.22 -39.95
N LYS A 134 -22.99 -19.21 -39.16
CA LYS A 134 -23.64 -20.53 -39.05
C LYS A 134 -24.70 -20.61 -37.95
N ASN A 135 -24.55 -19.87 -36.85
CA ASN A 135 -25.42 -19.96 -35.67
C ASN A 135 -26.58 -18.96 -35.64
N GLY A 136 -26.96 -18.38 -36.78
CA GLY A 136 -28.21 -17.61 -36.93
C GLY A 136 -29.49 -18.45 -36.74
N ASN A 137 -29.39 -19.79 -36.70
CA ASN A 137 -30.48 -20.73 -36.45
C ASN A 137 -30.03 -21.75 -35.38
N LEU A 138 -30.95 -22.17 -34.50
CA LEU A 138 -30.80 -23.10 -33.36
C LEU A 138 -30.40 -24.55 -33.75
N LEU A 139 -29.47 -24.73 -34.69
CA LEU A 139 -28.98 -26.03 -35.16
C LEU A 139 -27.64 -26.41 -34.49
N PRO A 140 -27.30 -27.72 -34.42
CA PRO A 140 -25.99 -28.17 -33.94
C PRO A 140 -24.85 -27.59 -34.79
N ARG A 141 -23.74 -27.19 -34.16
CA ARG A 141 -22.53 -26.68 -34.84
C ARG A 141 -22.07 -27.67 -35.91
N GLN A 142 -22.10 -27.23 -37.17
CA GLN A 142 -21.60 -28.02 -38.30
C GLN A 142 -20.09 -27.80 -38.48
N PRO A 143 -19.34 -28.83 -38.91
CA PRO A 143 -17.92 -28.69 -39.22
C PRO A 143 -17.69 -27.63 -40.31
N PRO A 144 -16.46 -27.06 -40.40
CA PRO A 144 -16.09 -26.17 -41.49
C PRO A 144 -16.20 -26.86 -42.85
N THR A 145 -16.64 -26.10 -43.86
CA THR A 145 -16.55 -26.48 -45.27
C THR A 145 -15.08 -26.55 -45.69
N ALA A 146 -14.78 -27.22 -46.80
CA ALA A 146 -13.40 -27.32 -47.30
C ALA A 146 -12.73 -25.95 -47.53
N GLU A 147 -13.50 -24.95 -47.96
CA GLU A 147 -13.02 -23.57 -48.17
C GLU A 147 -12.72 -22.86 -46.84
N GLU A 148 -13.60 -23.00 -45.84
CA GLU A 148 -13.38 -22.46 -44.50
C GLU A 148 -12.17 -23.12 -43.82
N SER A 149 -12.02 -24.45 -43.94
CA SER A 149 -10.85 -25.15 -43.43
C SER A 149 -9.57 -24.67 -44.10
N HIS A 150 -9.57 -24.47 -45.42
CA HIS A 150 -8.41 -23.94 -46.13
C HIS A 150 -7.99 -22.54 -45.62
N ARG A 151 -8.97 -21.66 -45.34
CA ARG A 151 -8.72 -20.33 -44.76
C ARG A 151 -8.14 -20.42 -43.36
N LEU A 152 -8.69 -21.28 -42.51
CA LEU A 152 -8.23 -21.48 -41.14
C LEU A 152 -6.83 -22.12 -41.09
N ASP A 153 -6.56 -23.10 -41.96
CA ASP A 153 -5.24 -23.71 -42.12
C ASP A 153 -4.20 -22.67 -42.53
N HIS A 154 -4.52 -21.81 -43.50
CA HIS A 154 -3.63 -20.74 -43.94
C HIS A 154 -3.30 -19.76 -42.79
N LEU A 155 -4.30 -19.31 -42.03
CA LEU A 155 -4.10 -18.43 -40.88
C LEU A 155 -3.31 -19.11 -39.75
N TYR A 156 -3.55 -20.41 -39.52
CA TYR A 156 -2.78 -21.18 -38.55
C TYR A 156 -1.31 -21.33 -38.96
N VAL A 157 -1.03 -21.55 -40.25
CA VAL A 157 0.34 -21.58 -40.78
C VAL A 157 1.03 -20.24 -40.54
N LEU A 158 0.37 -19.10 -40.84
CA LEU A 158 0.91 -17.77 -40.57
C LEU A 158 1.19 -17.51 -39.09
N PHE A 159 0.36 -18.03 -38.19
CA PHE A 159 0.63 -18.00 -36.76
C PHE A 159 1.83 -18.88 -36.39
N ALA A 160 1.88 -20.12 -36.89
CA ALA A 160 2.92 -21.08 -36.56
C ALA A 160 4.32 -20.64 -37.02
N THR A 161 4.41 -19.93 -38.15
CA THR A 161 5.66 -19.42 -38.74
C THR A 161 5.96 -17.97 -38.37
N SER A 162 5.13 -17.31 -37.55
CA SER A 162 5.27 -15.87 -37.21
C SER A 162 6.57 -15.48 -36.51
N LEU A 163 7.31 -16.47 -36.01
CA LEU A 163 8.55 -16.33 -35.27
C LEU A 163 9.77 -16.94 -35.99
N ASP A 164 9.62 -17.45 -37.21
CA ASP A 164 10.70 -18.13 -37.94
C ASP A 164 11.85 -17.16 -38.29
N ASP A 165 11.52 -15.88 -38.54
CA ASP A 165 12.48 -14.81 -38.85
C ASP A 165 13.07 -14.13 -37.59
N LEU A 166 12.99 -14.79 -36.42
CA LEU A 166 13.57 -14.24 -35.20
C LEU A 166 15.10 -14.12 -35.33
N PRO A 167 15.70 -12.98 -34.93
CA PRO A 167 17.14 -12.84 -34.85
C PRO A 167 17.78 -13.92 -33.98
N SER A 168 19.00 -14.36 -34.33
CA SER A 168 19.70 -15.45 -33.64
C SER A 168 19.78 -15.28 -32.12
N PHE A 169 19.87 -14.05 -31.62
CA PHE A 169 19.92 -13.74 -30.19
C PHE A 169 18.57 -13.93 -29.45
N LEU A 170 17.46 -14.08 -30.17
CA LEU A 170 16.13 -14.39 -29.62
C LEU A 170 15.67 -15.83 -29.92
N GLN A 171 16.46 -16.61 -30.67
CA GLN A 171 16.13 -18.01 -30.96
C GLN A 171 16.31 -18.87 -29.70
N TYR A 172 15.42 -19.86 -29.52
CA TYR A 172 15.37 -20.72 -28.34
C TYR A 172 16.71 -21.39 -28.01
N ASP A 173 17.41 -21.90 -29.02
CA ASP A 173 18.71 -22.58 -28.84
C ASP A 173 19.78 -21.68 -28.22
N HIS A 174 19.74 -20.37 -28.52
CA HIS A 174 20.66 -19.40 -27.93
C HIS A 174 20.31 -19.09 -26.47
N LEU A 175 19.02 -19.10 -26.12
CA LEU A 175 18.53 -18.97 -24.74
C LEU A 175 19.09 -20.08 -23.84
N MET A 176 19.07 -21.32 -24.33
CA MET A 176 19.62 -22.50 -23.66
C MET A 176 21.13 -22.39 -23.41
N SER A 177 21.87 -21.83 -24.37
CA SER A 177 23.33 -21.70 -24.29
C SER A 177 23.79 -20.61 -23.32
N ASN A 178 22.97 -19.57 -23.10
CA ASN A 178 23.31 -18.42 -22.27
C ASN A 178 22.75 -18.51 -20.84
N ALA A 179 21.64 -19.22 -20.62
CA ALA A 179 21.05 -19.42 -19.29
C ALA A 179 21.95 -20.24 -18.33
N ASN A 180 22.86 -21.05 -18.86
CA ASN A 180 23.81 -21.89 -18.10
C ASN A 180 25.11 -21.17 -17.69
N LYS A 181 25.29 -19.88 -18.00
CA LYS A 181 26.48 -19.10 -17.63
C LYS A 181 26.26 -18.36 -16.31
N ASP A 182 27.29 -18.29 -15.46
CA ASP A 182 27.25 -17.59 -14.17
C ASP A 182 26.61 -16.20 -14.26
N ASN A 183 25.58 -15.95 -13.43
CA ASN A 183 24.78 -14.71 -13.40
C ASN A 183 25.63 -13.42 -13.29
N GLN A 184 26.85 -13.51 -12.73
CA GLN A 184 27.78 -12.37 -12.55
C GLN A 184 28.54 -11.98 -13.83
N ARG A 185 28.52 -12.80 -14.89
CA ARG A 185 29.26 -12.54 -16.15
C ARG A 185 28.38 -12.17 -17.35
N LEU A 186 27.06 -12.18 -17.21
CA LEU A 186 26.15 -11.85 -18.31
C LEU A 186 26.08 -10.34 -18.56
N SER A 187 26.29 -9.94 -19.82
CA SER A 187 26.12 -8.54 -20.22
C SER A 187 24.67 -8.08 -20.06
N ARG A 188 24.46 -6.76 -19.85
CA ARG A 188 23.12 -6.15 -19.78
C ARG A 188 22.28 -6.46 -21.02
N LEU A 189 22.90 -6.46 -22.20
CA LEU A 189 22.27 -6.77 -23.47
C LEU A 189 21.75 -8.21 -23.52
N THR A 190 22.59 -9.18 -23.14
CA THR A 190 22.21 -10.60 -23.08
C THR A 190 21.05 -10.83 -22.10
N ARG A 191 21.03 -10.12 -20.96
CA ARG A 191 19.92 -10.23 -20.02
C ARG A 191 18.58 -9.78 -20.63
N LEU A 192 18.60 -8.69 -21.39
CA LEU A 192 17.41 -8.16 -22.08
C LEU A 192 16.92 -9.10 -23.19
N HIS A 193 17.82 -9.78 -23.90
CA HIS A 193 17.45 -10.82 -24.88
C HIS A 193 16.74 -11.99 -24.22
N ILE A 194 17.25 -12.48 -23.08
CA ILE A 194 16.64 -13.58 -22.34
C ILE A 194 15.23 -13.21 -21.86
N ILE A 195 15.02 -11.98 -21.36
CA ILE A 195 13.68 -11.49 -20.93
C ILE A 195 12.70 -11.49 -22.12
N GLN A 196 13.13 -10.94 -23.25
CA GLN A 196 12.31 -10.83 -24.45
C GLN A 196 11.92 -12.20 -25.00
N ALA A 197 12.89 -13.10 -25.13
CA ALA A 197 12.66 -14.43 -25.65
C ALA A 197 11.78 -15.28 -24.70
N ALA A 198 11.96 -15.18 -23.38
CA ALA A 198 11.06 -15.83 -22.42
C ALA A 198 9.60 -15.37 -22.62
N ASN A 199 9.35 -14.07 -22.79
CA ASN A 199 8.01 -13.54 -23.05
C ASN A 199 7.41 -14.09 -24.36
N VAL A 200 8.20 -14.10 -25.44
CA VAL A 200 7.77 -14.54 -26.76
C VAL A 200 7.40 -16.02 -26.75
N TYR A 201 8.26 -16.90 -26.22
CA TYR A 201 8.00 -18.34 -26.21
C TYR A 201 6.90 -18.74 -25.23
N VAL A 202 6.80 -18.13 -24.04
CA VAL A 202 5.65 -18.36 -23.15
C VAL A 202 4.34 -17.94 -23.83
N SER A 203 4.33 -16.81 -24.53
CA SER A 203 3.16 -16.34 -25.28
C SER A 203 2.80 -17.29 -26.44
N LEU A 204 3.80 -17.82 -27.16
CA LEU A 204 3.60 -18.75 -28.28
C LEU A 204 2.86 -20.00 -27.84
N HIS A 205 3.35 -20.66 -26.78
CA HIS A 205 2.74 -21.91 -26.32
C HIS A 205 1.38 -21.70 -25.65
N CYS A 206 1.20 -20.57 -24.95
CA CYS A 206 -0.11 -20.17 -24.44
C CYS A 206 -1.13 -20.02 -25.57
N LEU A 207 -0.79 -19.28 -26.63
CA LEU A 207 -1.66 -19.08 -27.78
C LEU A 207 -1.91 -20.37 -28.56
N LYS A 208 -0.91 -21.25 -28.72
CA LYS A 208 -1.09 -22.59 -29.30
C LYS A 208 -2.14 -23.41 -28.53
N MET A 209 -2.12 -23.36 -27.20
CA MET A 209 -3.12 -24.05 -26.37
C MET A 209 -4.51 -23.48 -26.60
N VAL A 210 -4.66 -22.15 -26.52
CA VAL A 210 -5.96 -21.48 -26.71
C VAL A 210 -6.54 -21.76 -28.10
N ILE A 211 -5.72 -21.67 -29.15
CA ILE A 211 -6.14 -21.98 -30.52
C ILE A 211 -6.56 -23.46 -30.63
N THR A 212 -5.83 -24.37 -30.01
CA THR A 212 -6.16 -25.81 -30.00
C THR A 212 -7.51 -26.07 -29.33
N GLN A 213 -7.79 -25.41 -28.19
CA GLN A 213 -9.10 -25.49 -27.52
C GLN A 213 -10.22 -24.87 -28.36
N LYS A 214 -9.96 -23.74 -29.04
CA LYS A 214 -10.95 -23.14 -29.93
C LYS A 214 -11.25 -23.99 -31.15
N PHE A 215 -10.27 -24.69 -31.71
CA PHE A 215 -10.51 -25.63 -32.80
C PHE A 215 -11.35 -26.83 -32.36
N GLU A 216 -11.18 -27.30 -31.13
CA GLU A 216 -12.04 -28.31 -30.52
C GLU A 216 -13.48 -27.80 -30.35
N GLU A 217 -13.67 -26.61 -29.75
CA GLU A 217 -14.99 -25.99 -29.59
C GLU A 217 -15.70 -25.73 -30.93
N PHE A 218 -14.93 -25.46 -31.99
CA PHE A 218 -15.42 -25.21 -33.35
C PHE A 218 -15.63 -26.49 -34.17
N ASN A 219 -15.41 -27.67 -33.56
CA ASN A 219 -15.50 -28.99 -34.23
C ASN A 219 -14.67 -29.04 -35.53
N TYR A 220 -13.49 -28.41 -35.50
CA TYR A 220 -12.57 -28.31 -36.63
C TYR A 220 -11.96 -29.67 -36.98
N TYR A 221 -11.59 -30.42 -35.96
CA TYR A 221 -11.09 -31.78 -36.13
C TYR A 221 -12.28 -32.71 -36.42
N PRO A 222 -12.15 -33.69 -37.34
CA PRO A 222 -13.13 -34.75 -37.49
C PRO A 222 -13.39 -35.43 -36.14
N PRO A 223 -14.48 -36.19 -35.96
CA PRO A 223 -14.67 -37.07 -34.80
C PRO A 223 -13.63 -38.19 -34.82
N ALA A 224 -12.38 -37.84 -34.52
CA ALA A 224 -11.25 -38.71 -34.31
C ALA A 224 -11.26 -39.16 -32.83
N PRO A 225 -10.55 -40.25 -32.50
CA PRO A 225 -10.39 -40.64 -31.12
C PRO A 225 -9.82 -39.46 -30.32
N ASN A 226 -10.50 -39.11 -29.24
CA ASN A 226 -10.20 -37.99 -28.33
C ASN A 226 -8.70 -37.87 -27.95
N GLU A 227 -7.95 -38.97 -28.06
CA GLU A 227 -6.54 -39.12 -27.73
C GLU A 227 -5.55 -38.30 -28.58
N MET A 228 -5.80 -38.06 -29.88
CA MET A 228 -4.86 -37.29 -30.72
C MET A 228 -4.84 -35.80 -30.38
N LEU A 229 -6.02 -35.26 -30.08
CA LEU A 229 -6.15 -33.89 -29.60
C LEU A 229 -5.56 -33.75 -28.20
N LEU A 230 -5.80 -34.74 -27.33
CA LEU A 230 -5.23 -34.82 -26.00
C LEU A 230 -3.69 -34.86 -26.04
N LEU A 231 -3.11 -35.62 -26.98
CA LEU A 231 -1.67 -35.67 -27.21
C LEU A 231 -1.14 -34.28 -27.60
N ARG A 232 -1.79 -33.60 -28.55
CA ARG A 232 -1.42 -32.24 -28.98
C ARG A 232 -1.44 -31.25 -27.82
N LYS A 233 -2.50 -31.23 -26.99
CA LYS A 233 -2.58 -30.37 -25.79
C LYS A 233 -1.44 -30.66 -24.83
N THR A 234 -1.14 -31.93 -24.59
CA THR A 234 -0.08 -32.35 -23.66
C THR A 234 1.32 -31.98 -24.17
N ASP A 235 1.56 -32.09 -25.48
CA ASP A 235 2.84 -31.69 -26.08
C ASP A 235 3.06 -30.18 -26.04
N ILE A 236 2.01 -29.37 -26.28
CA ILE A 236 2.06 -27.90 -26.11
C ILE A 236 2.42 -27.54 -24.67
N ALA A 237 1.78 -28.20 -23.69
CA ALA A 237 2.05 -27.96 -22.28
C ALA A 237 3.51 -28.28 -21.92
N ARG A 238 4.05 -29.40 -22.43
CA ARG A 238 5.45 -29.77 -22.21
C ARG A 238 6.41 -28.75 -22.81
N ASP A 239 6.14 -28.24 -24.00
CA ASP A 239 7.01 -27.24 -24.62
C ASP A 239 7.04 -25.94 -23.82
N LEU A 240 5.90 -25.49 -23.29
CA LEU A 240 5.86 -24.35 -22.35
C LEU A 240 6.63 -24.65 -21.06
N LEU A 241 6.49 -25.85 -20.50
CA LEU A 241 7.23 -26.25 -19.30
C LEU A 241 8.75 -26.30 -19.53
N ARG A 242 9.20 -26.67 -20.73
CA ARG A 242 10.61 -26.58 -21.13
C ARG A 242 11.07 -25.11 -21.09
N VAL A 243 10.32 -24.20 -21.71
CA VAL A 243 10.63 -22.76 -21.67
C VAL A 243 10.74 -22.25 -20.23
N ILE A 244 9.80 -22.61 -19.34
CA ILE A 244 9.82 -22.16 -17.93
C ILE A 244 11.01 -22.74 -17.17
N ARG A 245 11.32 -24.02 -17.38
CA ARG A 245 12.43 -24.68 -16.70
C ARG A 245 13.78 -24.12 -17.15
N ASP A 246 13.88 -23.81 -18.43
CA ASP A 246 15.13 -23.45 -19.06
C ASP A 246 15.41 -21.93 -18.97
N ALA A 247 14.37 -21.10 -18.80
CA ALA A 247 14.50 -19.67 -18.54
C ALA A 247 14.91 -19.39 -17.08
N PRO A 248 15.86 -18.48 -16.83
CA PRO A 248 16.18 -18.04 -15.47
C PRO A 248 14.96 -17.41 -14.77
N PHE A 249 14.79 -17.67 -13.47
CA PHE A 249 13.65 -17.16 -12.69
C PHE A 249 13.46 -15.64 -12.81
N TRP A 250 14.56 -14.86 -12.78
CA TRP A 250 14.51 -13.41 -12.92
C TRP A 250 13.94 -12.95 -14.26
N ALA A 251 14.13 -13.71 -15.35
CA ALA A 251 13.60 -13.38 -16.67
C ALA A 251 12.09 -13.61 -16.73
N LEU A 252 11.59 -14.65 -16.05
CA LEU A 252 10.16 -14.90 -15.89
C LEU A 252 9.52 -13.86 -14.95
N GLN A 253 10.19 -13.52 -13.84
CA GLN A 253 9.72 -12.56 -12.85
C GLN A 253 9.51 -11.16 -13.44
N ILE A 254 10.44 -10.69 -14.28
CA ILE A 254 10.33 -9.36 -14.94
C ILE A 254 9.12 -9.26 -15.85
N ASN A 255 8.68 -10.37 -16.46
CA ASN A 255 7.48 -10.39 -17.31
C ASN A 255 6.17 -10.33 -16.50
N GLY A 256 6.25 -10.43 -15.16
CA GLY A 256 5.17 -10.13 -14.22
C GLY A 256 3.92 -11.00 -14.33
N GLU A 257 2.81 -10.50 -13.78
CA GLU A 257 1.52 -11.20 -13.73
C GLU A 257 0.99 -11.69 -15.10
N PRO A 258 1.13 -10.94 -16.23
CA PRO A 258 0.73 -11.43 -17.54
C PRO A 258 1.46 -12.70 -17.98
N CYS A 259 2.70 -12.92 -17.53
CA CYS A 259 3.40 -14.17 -17.79
C CYS A 259 2.76 -15.31 -17.00
N VAL A 260 2.42 -15.06 -15.73
CA VAL A 260 1.87 -16.09 -14.84
C VAL A 260 0.46 -16.49 -15.21
N GLU A 261 -0.38 -15.55 -15.67
CA GLU A 261 -1.69 -15.85 -16.21
C GLU A 261 -1.63 -16.89 -17.36
N LYS A 262 -0.66 -16.73 -18.27
CA LYS A 262 -0.42 -17.67 -19.38
C LYS A 262 0.02 -19.04 -18.87
N ILE A 263 0.88 -19.07 -17.85
CA ILE A 263 1.34 -20.32 -17.22
C ILE A 263 0.17 -21.03 -16.54
N ARG A 264 -0.64 -20.30 -15.75
CA ARG A 264 -1.82 -20.84 -15.07
C ARG A 264 -2.83 -21.42 -16.04
N LEU A 265 -3.05 -20.78 -17.19
CA LEU A 265 -3.93 -21.32 -18.24
C LEU A 265 -3.50 -22.72 -18.68
N ILE A 266 -2.20 -22.94 -18.92
CA ILE A 266 -1.67 -24.26 -19.27
C ILE A 266 -1.86 -25.26 -18.12
N GLY A 267 -1.67 -24.83 -16.88
CA GLY A 267 -1.93 -25.67 -15.70
C GLY A 267 -3.38 -26.10 -15.58
N ALA A 268 -4.31 -25.18 -15.79
CA ALA A 268 -5.74 -25.47 -15.80
C ALA A 268 -6.09 -26.49 -16.89
N CYS A 269 -5.50 -26.37 -18.08
CA CYS A 269 -5.66 -27.36 -19.15
C CYS A 269 -5.13 -28.74 -18.75
N LEU A 270 -3.97 -28.81 -18.10
CA LEU A 270 -3.43 -30.09 -17.60
C LEU A 270 -4.30 -30.71 -16.51
N LEU A 271 -4.83 -29.90 -15.59
CA LEU A 271 -5.75 -30.37 -14.55
C LEU A 271 -7.06 -30.92 -15.16
N GLU A 272 -7.61 -30.23 -16.15
CA GLU A 272 -8.79 -30.69 -16.90
C GLU A 272 -8.54 -32.04 -17.58
N ILE A 273 -7.38 -32.22 -18.20
CA ILE A 273 -6.96 -33.50 -18.82
C ILE A 273 -6.88 -34.62 -17.77
N ILE A 274 -6.36 -34.32 -16.58
CA ILE A 274 -6.22 -35.29 -15.50
C ILE A 274 -7.59 -35.76 -15.01
N ASP A 275 -8.51 -34.81 -14.84
CA ASP A 275 -9.86 -35.04 -14.31
C ASP A 275 -10.76 -35.76 -15.33
N GLN A 276 -10.81 -35.29 -16.58
CA GLN A 276 -11.74 -35.80 -17.60
C GLN A 276 -11.25 -37.08 -18.30
N HIS A 277 -9.96 -37.42 -18.23
CA HIS A 277 -9.36 -38.55 -18.95
C HIS A 277 -8.50 -39.45 -18.04
N GLU A 278 -8.98 -39.75 -16.84
CA GLU A 278 -8.23 -40.46 -15.79
C GLU A 278 -7.58 -41.79 -16.25
N ALA A 279 -8.26 -42.53 -17.14
CA ALA A 279 -7.81 -43.82 -17.68
C ALA A 279 -6.81 -43.71 -18.85
N SER A 280 -6.54 -42.51 -19.36
CA SER A 280 -5.61 -42.30 -20.48
C SER A 280 -4.15 -42.28 -20.01
N PRO A 281 -3.20 -42.89 -20.74
CA PRO A 281 -1.76 -42.71 -20.51
C PRO A 281 -1.33 -41.23 -20.51
N LEU A 282 -2.09 -40.37 -21.20
CA LEU A 282 -1.86 -38.93 -21.25
C LEU A 282 -2.22 -38.21 -19.93
N SER A 283 -3.17 -38.75 -19.14
CA SER A 283 -3.45 -38.25 -17.77
C SER A 283 -2.29 -38.55 -16.82
N ALA A 284 -1.67 -39.73 -16.92
CA ALA A 284 -0.47 -40.06 -16.15
C ALA A 284 0.71 -39.14 -16.53
N ARG A 285 0.84 -38.85 -17.83
CA ARG A 285 1.83 -37.89 -18.35
C ARG A 285 1.58 -36.47 -17.82
N ALA A 286 0.35 -35.96 -17.88
CA ALA A 286 -0.03 -34.67 -17.31
C ALA A 286 0.24 -34.59 -15.80
N ARG A 287 -0.06 -35.67 -15.05
CA ARG A 287 0.25 -35.80 -13.61
C ARG A 287 1.74 -35.75 -13.30
N ASN A 288 2.62 -36.15 -14.22
CA ASN A 288 4.07 -36.07 -14.05
C ASN A 288 4.65 -34.71 -14.47
N ASP A 289 3.95 -33.99 -15.35
CA ASP A 289 4.35 -32.67 -15.84
C ASP A 289 3.91 -31.55 -14.85
N LEU A 290 2.92 -31.79 -13.99
CA LEU A 290 2.49 -30.90 -12.88
C LEU A 290 3.49 -30.72 -11.71
N PRO A 291 4.18 -31.77 -11.18
CA PRO A 291 4.98 -31.71 -9.95
C PRO A 291 6.46 -31.34 -10.17
N ALA A 292 6.89 -30.98 -11.39
CA ALA A 292 8.28 -30.58 -11.62
C ALA A 292 8.62 -29.39 -10.72
N ARG A 293 9.58 -29.58 -9.82
CA ARG A 293 9.84 -28.83 -8.57
C ARG A 293 10.04 -27.30 -8.67
N HIS A 294 10.01 -26.69 -9.85
CA HIS A 294 10.03 -25.23 -10.04
C HIS A 294 8.66 -24.67 -10.49
N SER A 295 7.76 -25.52 -11.00
CA SER A 295 6.43 -25.16 -11.52
C SER A 295 5.38 -24.98 -10.42
N ILE A 296 5.59 -25.59 -9.25
CA ILE A 296 4.63 -25.56 -8.13
C ILE A 296 4.49 -24.14 -7.56
N GLN A 297 5.53 -23.30 -7.60
CA GLN A 297 5.42 -21.87 -7.23
C GLN A 297 4.48 -21.07 -8.14
N PHE A 298 4.18 -21.54 -9.35
CA PHE A 298 3.26 -20.92 -10.29
C PHE A 298 1.86 -21.57 -10.30
N PHE A 299 1.76 -22.85 -9.91
CA PHE A 299 0.51 -23.64 -9.99
C PHE A 299 -0.26 -23.77 -8.67
N THR A 300 0.38 -23.67 -7.51
CA THR A 300 -0.31 -23.71 -6.21
C THR A 300 -0.38 -22.31 -5.61
N LEU A 301 -1.59 -21.75 -5.51
CA LEU A 301 -2.02 -20.65 -4.62
C LEU A 301 -1.11 -19.41 -4.54
N ASP A 302 -1.69 -18.24 -4.86
CA ASP A 302 -1.38 -16.94 -4.23
C ASP A 302 0.01 -16.82 -3.58
N ASN A 303 1.05 -16.74 -4.39
CA ASN A 303 2.42 -16.58 -3.91
C ASN A 303 2.65 -15.11 -3.50
N PRO A 304 2.95 -14.79 -2.21
CA PRO A 304 3.17 -13.43 -1.74
C PRO A 304 4.42 -12.77 -2.35
N ASP A 305 5.42 -13.55 -2.77
CA ASP A 305 6.63 -13.02 -3.43
C ASP A 305 6.41 -12.58 -4.87
N MET A 306 5.22 -12.85 -5.43
CA MET A 306 4.74 -12.28 -6.68
C MET A 306 3.79 -11.10 -6.49
N ARG A 307 3.40 -10.76 -5.25
CA ARG A 307 2.61 -9.57 -4.91
C ARG A 307 3.49 -8.33 -4.72
N LEU A 308 4.42 -8.11 -5.65
CA LEU A 308 5.10 -6.83 -5.82
C LEU A 308 4.28 -5.83 -6.68
N HIS A 309 3.00 -6.11 -6.95
CA HIS A 309 2.14 -5.33 -7.85
C HIS A 309 1.07 -4.45 -7.18
N GLU A 310 1.26 -4.04 -5.93
CA GLU A 310 0.53 -2.89 -5.36
C GLU A 310 1.27 -1.54 -5.50
N LYS A 311 2.47 -1.51 -6.11
CA LYS A 311 3.17 -0.25 -6.44
C LYS A 311 3.08 0.24 -7.90
N PHE A 312 2.32 -0.43 -8.77
CA PHE A 312 2.20 0.00 -10.19
C PHE A 312 0.76 -0.07 -10.72
N GLY A 313 -0.19 0.43 -9.92
CA GLY A 313 -1.59 0.60 -10.26
C GLY A 313 -1.99 2.01 -10.71
N HIS A 314 -1.05 2.82 -11.20
CA HIS A 314 -1.35 4.05 -11.94
C HIS A 314 -0.39 4.16 -13.13
N VAL A 315 -0.58 3.27 -14.11
CA VAL A 315 0.12 3.31 -15.40
C VAL A 315 -0.77 4.03 -16.40
N LEU A 316 -0.44 5.30 -16.63
CA LEU A 316 -0.45 5.91 -17.95
C LEU A 316 0.65 6.98 -18.00
N THR A 317 1.88 6.53 -17.82
CA THR A 317 3.08 7.32 -18.15
C THR A 317 3.95 6.49 -19.08
N TRP A 318 3.93 6.90 -20.34
CA TRP A 318 5.06 6.96 -21.25
C TRP A 318 6.40 6.90 -20.50
N THR A 319 7.10 5.76 -20.58
CA THR A 319 8.55 5.63 -20.34
C THR A 319 8.94 4.17 -20.57
N THR A 320 9.24 3.81 -21.82
CA THR A 320 10.27 2.81 -22.06
C THR A 320 11.50 3.57 -22.54
N LEU A 321 12.52 3.62 -21.67
CA LEU A 321 13.84 4.24 -21.79
C LEU A 321 14.03 5.62 -21.18
N VAL A 322 14.20 5.61 -19.85
CA VAL A 322 15.44 6.09 -19.22
C VAL A 322 15.73 5.15 -18.04
N ASN A 323 16.49 4.08 -18.28
CA ASN A 323 17.14 3.37 -17.18
C ASN A 323 18.41 4.16 -16.81
N ALA A 324 18.21 5.27 -16.09
CA ALA A 324 19.03 5.46 -14.91
C ALA A 324 18.39 4.56 -13.86
N LEU A 325 18.85 3.31 -13.81
CA LEU A 325 18.60 2.44 -12.67
C LEU A 325 18.91 3.27 -11.41
N PRO A 326 17.99 3.40 -10.43
CA PRO A 326 18.46 3.46 -9.06
C PRO A 326 19.31 2.21 -8.93
N SER A 327 20.55 2.37 -8.49
CA SER A 327 21.33 1.22 -8.11
C SER A 327 20.43 0.35 -7.23
N ALA A 328 20.17 -0.88 -7.67
CA ALA A 328 20.08 -1.98 -6.73
C ALA A 328 21.48 -2.15 -6.11
N SER A 329 21.98 -1.08 -5.47
CA SER A 329 22.76 -1.24 -4.29
C SER A 329 21.79 -1.90 -3.34
N GLY A 330 22.04 -3.18 -3.04
CA GLY A 330 21.90 -3.53 -1.64
C GLY A 330 22.60 -2.42 -0.88
N HIS A 331 21.85 -1.53 -0.24
CA HIS A 331 22.38 -0.83 0.90
C HIS A 331 22.41 -1.86 2.01
N THR A 332 23.40 -2.75 1.91
CA THR A 332 24.06 -3.44 3.02
C THR A 332 24.85 -2.45 3.89
N LYS A 333 24.69 -1.13 3.66
CA LYS A 333 25.20 -0.07 4.52
C LYS A 333 24.03 0.61 5.20
N GLU A 334 24.04 0.50 6.52
CA GLU A 334 23.35 1.37 7.46
C GLU A 334 23.43 2.85 7.02
N PRO A 335 22.29 3.56 6.88
CA PRO A 335 22.30 4.99 6.56
C PRO A 335 22.93 5.79 7.71
N SER A 336 23.49 6.96 7.44
CA SER A 336 24.00 7.83 8.51
C SER A 336 22.87 8.18 9.49
N CYS A 337 23.19 8.28 10.79
CA CYS A 337 22.20 8.74 11.78
C CYS A 337 21.67 10.13 11.44
N ARG A 338 22.57 11.03 11.00
CA ARG A 338 22.23 12.39 10.59
C ARG A 338 21.88 12.49 9.10
N PHE A 339 21.08 11.55 8.58
CA PHE A 339 20.79 11.46 7.14
C PHE A 339 19.98 12.65 6.59
N ALA A 340 19.22 13.40 7.39
CA ALA A 340 18.24 14.35 6.86
C ALA A 340 18.88 15.50 6.06
N HIS A 341 20.10 15.90 6.42
CA HIS A 341 20.89 16.90 5.69
C HIS A 341 21.41 16.40 4.34
N GLN A 342 21.46 15.08 4.13
CA GLN A 342 21.96 14.46 2.89
C GLN A 342 20.94 14.55 1.75
N TYR A 343 19.68 14.74 2.09
CA TYR A 343 18.60 14.98 1.15
C TYR A 343 18.30 16.47 1.10
N SER A 344 17.91 16.98 -0.05
CA SER A 344 17.34 18.33 -0.22
C SER A 344 15.82 18.26 -0.26
N GLN A 345 15.14 19.37 0.03
CA GLN A 345 13.69 19.48 -0.16
C GLN A 345 13.27 19.08 -1.58
N LYS A 346 14.01 19.52 -2.61
CA LYS A 346 13.73 19.18 -4.00
C LYS A 346 13.83 17.67 -4.27
N GLN A 347 14.83 16.98 -3.72
CA GLN A 347 14.98 15.53 -3.87
C GLN A 347 13.81 14.77 -3.25
N ILE A 348 13.37 15.15 -2.05
CA ILE A 348 12.19 14.53 -1.42
C ILE A 348 10.93 14.74 -2.26
N LEU A 349 10.75 15.93 -2.82
CA LEU A 349 9.59 16.23 -3.66
C LEU A 349 9.58 15.46 -4.98
N GLN A 350 10.76 15.16 -5.54
CA GLN A 350 10.90 14.37 -6.75
C GLN A 350 10.66 12.87 -6.49
N ASP A 351 11.30 12.32 -5.45
CA ASP A 351 11.10 10.93 -5.04
C ASP A 351 11.44 10.77 -3.54
N PRO A 352 10.43 10.59 -2.67
CA PRO A 352 10.67 10.43 -1.24
C PRO A 352 11.13 9.00 -0.85
N THR A 353 11.22 8.05 -1.78
CA THR A 353 11.44 6.62 -1.47
C THR A 353 12.71 6.37 -0.68
N ALA A 354 13.85 6.92 -1.13
CA ALA A 354 15.14 6.75 -0.43
C ALA A 354 15.11 7.42 0.96
N PHE A 355 14.52 8.60 1.06
CA PHE A 355 14.37 9.33 2.32
C PHE A 355 13.52 8.54 3.34
N ILE A 356 12.39 7.98 2.90
CA ILE A 356 11.53 7.11 3.73
C ILE A 356 12.31 5.87 4.19
N ASN A 357 13.09 5.25 3.30
CA ASN A 357 13.86 4.06 3.64
C ASN A 357 14.90 4.32 4.75
N ASP A 358 15.54 5.49 4.73
CA ASP A 358 16.49 5.90 5.77
C ASP A 358 15.77 6.31 7.06
N MET A 359 14.66 7.02 6.94
CA MET A 359 13.79 7.37 8.07
C MET A 359 13.30 6.11 8.80
N LEU A 360 12.71 5.15 8.10
CA LEU A 360 12.17 3.93 8.70
C LEU A 360 13.26 3.08 9.36
N TYR A 361 14.48 3.09 8.82
CA TYR A 361 15.60 2.41 9.47
C TYR A 361 15.88 2.96 10.87
N TRP A 362 15.98 4.28 10.98
CA TRP A 362 16.31 4.95 12.23
C TRP A 362 15.14 5.03 13.20
N GLU A 363 13.93 5.29 12.71
CA GLU A 363 12.71 5.17 13.52
C GLU A 363 12.57 3.74 14.07
N GLY A 364 12.94 2.73 13.28
CA GLY A 364 12.98 1.33 13.70
C GLY A 364 13.87 1.06 14.91
N LYS A 365 14.92 1.86 15.10
CA LYS A 365 15.80 1.75 16.28
C LYS A 365 15.10 2.17 17.57
N PHE A 366 13.98 2.91 17.52
CA PHE A 366 13.14 3.12 18.70
C PHE A 366 12.53 1.82 19.23
N HIS A 367 12.29 0.82 18.37
CA HIS A 367 11.69 -0.47 18.72
C HIS A 367 12.70 -1.39 19.44
N GLN A 368 12.93 -1.11 20.72
CA GLN A 368 13.85 -1.86 21.56
C GLN A 368 13.30 -2.00 22.98
N ASN A 369 13.67 -3.11 23.63
CA ASN A 369 13.40 -3.32 25.04
C ASN A 369 14.01 -2.19 25.89
N ASN A 370 13.28 -1.71 26.91
CA ASN A 370 13.65 -0.57 27.77
C ASN A 370 13.76 0.79 27.06
N ILE A 371 13.38 0.88 25.78
CA ILE A 371 13.33 2.14 25.03
C ILE A 371 11.87 2.51 24.76
N SER A 372 11.14 1.66 24.04
CA SER A 372 9.74 1.91 23.64
C SER A 372 8.76 0.86 24.13
N TYR A 373 9.24 -0.31 24.54
CA TYR A 373 8.40 -1.36 25.08
C TYR A 373 9.19 -2.27 26.03
N ASN A 374 8.45 -3.08 26.80
CA ASN A 374 9.01 -4.10 27.66
C ASN A 374 8.91 -5.47 26.97
N SER A 375 10.04 -6.09 26.62
CA SER A 375 10.03 -7.37 25.89
C SER A 375 9.57 -8.57 26.71
N ASN A 376 9.47 -8.41 28.04
CA ASN A 376 9.03 -9.47 28.94
C ASN A 376 7.51 -9.63 28.96
N ASN A 377 6.77 -8.53 28.85
CA ASN A 377 5.30 -8.50 28.87
C ASN A 377 4.69 -8.04 27.52
N GLY A 378 5.49 -7.48 26.62
CA GLY A 378 5.06 -7.00 25.30
C GLY A 378 4.31 -5.67 25.33
N ILE A 379 4.24 -4.95 26.45
CA ILE A 379 3.53 -3.67 26.60
C ILE A 379 4.46 -2.51 26.22
N SER A 380 3.92 -1.49 25.55
CA SER A 380 4.64 -0.25 25.29
C SER A 380 5.00 0.48 26.59
N TYR A 381 6.08 1.25 26.53
CA TYR A 381 6.24 2.44 27.35
C TYR A 381 5.72 3.62 26.56
N ASP A 382 5.32 4.70 27.22
CA ASP A 382 5.08 5.99 26.56
C ASP A 382 6.31 6.42 25.74
N GLY A 383 7.49 6.30 26.36
CA GLY A 383 8.73 6.79 25.78
C GLY A 383 9.95 6.64 26.68
N THR A 384 11.04 7.28 26.27
CA THR A 384 12.27 7.37 27.07
C THR A 384 13.02 8.66 26.81
N ASN A 385 13.55 9.25 27.89
CA ASN A 385 14.47 10.39 27.79
C ASN A 385 15.80 9.93 27.19
N ILE A 386 16.45 10.84 26.47
CA ILE A 386 17.80 10.66 25.95
C ILE A 386 18.73 11.71 26.56
N ASP A 387 19.96 11.30 26.84
CA ASP A 387 20.99 12.14 27.42
C ASP A 387 21.24 13.37 26.53
N TRP A 388 21.26 14.55 27.16
CA TRP A 388 21.36 15.83 26.47
C TRP A 388 22.59 15.96 25.58
N VAL A 389 23.71 15.31 25.92
CA VAL A 389 24.96 15.41 25.16
C VAL A 389 25.06 14.29 24.13
N THR A 390 24.84 13.05 24.56
CA THR A 390 25.12 11.85 23.76
C THR A 390 23.95 11.40 22.90
N GLY A 391 22.71 11.71 23.28
CA GLY A 391 21.50 11.23 22.62
C GLY A 391 21.20 9.74 22.88
N LYS A 392 21.86 9.14 23.88
CA LYS A 392 21.61 7.77 24.33
C LYS A 392 20.46 7.73 25.33
N ALA A 393 19.63 6.70 25.31
CA ALA A 393 18.54 6.56 26.28
C ALA A 393 19.03 6.52 27.74
N THR A 394 18.30 7.20 28.63
CA THR A 394 18.60 7.36 30.05
C THR A 394 17.45 6.88 30.94
N ALA A 395 16.36 7.64 30.98
CA ALA A 395 15.24 7.42 31.88
C ALA A 395 13.95 7.14 31.08
N LYS A 396 13.57 5.86 31.03
CA LYS A 396 12.31 5.44 30.41
C LYS A 396 11.11 5.92 31.21
N HIS A 397 10.06 6.33 30.52
CA HIS A 397 8.74 6.48 31.14
C HIS A 397 8.23 5.08 31.46
N THR A 398 8.05 4.78 32.74
CA THR A 398 7.63 3.44 33.20
C THR A 398 6.14 3.19 32.99
N PHE A 399 5.41 4.17 32.45
CA PHE A 399 3.98 4.11 32.18
C PHE A 399 3.68 4.10 30.67
N SER A 400 2.46 3.70 30.32
CA SER A 400 1.89 3.82 28.97
C SER A 400 0.36 3.90 29.05
N ALA A 401 -0.31 3.97 27.90
CA ALA A 401 -1.77 3.97 27.77
C ALA A 401 -2.22 3.24 26.51
N ALA A 402 -3.53 2.97 26.41
CA ALA A 402 -4.13 2.32 25.25
C ALA A 402 -3.85 3.07 23.91
N SER A 403 -3.66 4.38 23.96
CA SER A 403 -3.27 5.21 22.82
C SER A 403 -1.92 4.81 22.22
N LYS A 404 -0.88 4.65 23.04
CA LYS A 404 0.45 4.18 22.59
C LYS A 404 0.44 2.72 22.15
N GLU A 405 -0.39 1.90 22.81
CA GLU A 405 -0.62 0.52 22.40
C GLU A 405 -1.22 0.45 20.99
N SER A 406 -2.14 1.36 20.64
CA SER A 406 -2.76 1.41 19.31
C SER A 406 -1.71 1.64 18.20
N LEU A 407 -0.77 2.58 18.38
CA LEU A 407 0.32 2.82 17.42
C LEU A 407 1.20 1.59 17.22
N GLN A 408 1.58 0.95 18.32
CA GLN A 408 2.39 -0.26 18.27
C GLN A 408 1.67 -1.39 17.53
N ILE A 409 0.36 -1.55 17.77
CA ILE A 409 -0.46 -2.57 17.13
C ILE A 409 -0.72 -2.24 15.65
N MET A 410 -0.90 -0.97 15.28
CA MET A 410 -1.03 -0.54 13.88
C MET A 410 0.25 -0.84 13.09
N LEU A 411 1.42 -0.58 13.67
CA LEU A 411 2.71 -0.99 13.08
C LEU A 411 2.79 -2.52 12.92
N TYR A 412 2.42 -3.28 13.94
CA TYR A 412 2.43 -4.74 13.87
C TYR A 412 1.45 -5.31 12.87
N THR A 413 0.30 -4.65 12.67
CA THR A 413 -0.68 -4.99 11.62
C THR A 413 -0.02 -4.96 10.25
N GLN A 414 0.71 -3.89 9.94
CA GLN A 414 1.45 -3.75 8.69
C GLN A 414 2.58 -4.79 8.56
N ALA A 415 3.28 -5.07 9.66
CA ALA A 415 4.34 -6.07 9.68
C ALA A 415 3.85 -7.49 9.41
N VAL A 416 2.76 -7.94 10.06
CA VAL A 416 2.22 -9.29 9.84
C VAL A 416 1.59 -9.44 8.45
N ALA A 417 1.11 -8.34 7.86
CA ALA A 417 0.65 -8.29 6.48
C ALA A 417 1.80 -8.38 5.45
N GLY A 418 3.06 -8.29 5.88
CA GLY A 418 4.24 -8.41 5.01
C GLY A 418 4.67 -7.11 4.35
N SER A 419 4.31 -5.94 4.92
CA SER A 419 4.76 -4.64 4.42
C SER A 419 6.30 -4.53 4.43
N PRO A 420 6.96 -4.25 3.28
CA PRO A 420 8.40 -4.00 3.23
C PRO A 420 8.85 -2.82 4.08
N GLU A 421 8.04 -1.76 4.14
CA GLU A 421 8.29 -0.57 4.95
C GLU A 421 8.21 -0.89 6.46
N ALA A 422 7.21 -1.66 6.89
CA ALA A 422 7.14 -2.11 8.28
C ALA A 422 8.30 -3.07 8.62
N ALA A 423 8.74 -3.89 7.66
CA ALA A 423 9.91 -4.74 7.82
C ALA A 423 11.21 -3.93 7.91
N ARG A 424 11.33 -2.82 7.15
CA ARG A 424 12.46 -1.88 7.26
C ARG A 424 12.54 -1.25 8.64
N PHE A 425 11.40 -1.00 9.28
CA PHE A 425 11.32 -0.52 10.66
C PHE A 425 11.67 -1.63 11.67
N LEU A 426 10.98 -2.78 11.63
CA LEU A 426 11.10 -3.80 12.69
C LEU A 426 12.32 -4.72 12.58
N SER A 427 12.76 -5.03 11.36
CA SER A 427 13.84 -5.99 11.12
C SER A 427 14.61 -5.65 9.85
N PRO A 428 15.29 -4.48 9.80
CA PRO A 428 15.98 -4.03 8.60
C PRO A 428 17.09 -4.99 8.13
N GLU A 429 17.69 -5.74 9.04
CA GLU A 429 18.77 -6.69 8.75
C GLU A 429 18.24 -8.06 8.28
N ASN A 430 17.01 -8.42 8.64
CA ASN A 430 16.34 -9.64 8.20
C ASN A 430 14.84 -9.42 8.03
N THR A 431 14.45 -8.76 6.93
CA THR A 431 13.08 -8.31 6.67
C THR A 431 12.03 -9.43 6.73
N ALA A 432 12.41 -10.66 6.43
CA ALA A 432 11.54 -11.83 6.49
C ALA A 432 11.10 -12.22 7.91
N ASP A 433 11.79 -11.75 8.96
CA ASP A 433 11.43 -12.03 10.36
C ASP A 433 10.44 -11.03 10.96
N ALA A 434 10.18 -9.89 10.30
CA ALA A 434 9.29 -8.85 10.81
C ALA A 434 7.87 -9.37 11.16
N PRO A 435 7.20 -10.19 10.33
CA PRO A 435 5.90 -10.78 10.69
C PRO A 435 5.97 -11.64 11.98
N LYS A 436 7.05 -12.42 12.15
CA LYS A 436 7.22 -13.30 13.31
C LYS A 436 7.48 -12.50 14.59
N ILE A 437 8.28 -11.43 14.49
CA ILE A 437 8.57 -10.52 15.61
C ILE A 437 7.26 -9.89 16.09
N ALA A 438 6.48 -9.31 15.17
CA ALA A 438 5.19 -8.71 15.47
C ALA A 438 4.22 -9.71 16.12
N ALA A 439 4.05 -10.90 15.53
CA ALA A 439 3.19 -11.95 16.08
C ALA A 439 3.64 -12.43 17.47
N SER A 440 4.95 -12.58 17.70
CA SER A 440 5.50 -13.00 18.99
C SER A 440 5.24 -11.98 20.09
N ILE A 441 5.42 -10.68 19.80
CA ILE A 441 5.15 -9.62 20.76
C ILE A 441 3.64 -9.54 21.04
N MET A 442 2.80 -9.65 20.01
CA MET A 442 1.35 -9.63 20.17
C MET A 442 0.82 -10.84 20.95
N GLN A 443 1.48 -11.99 20.87
CA GLN A 443 1.14 -13.14 21.72
C GLN A 443 1.43 -12.85 23.20
N LYS A 444 2.58 -12.26 23.52
CA LYS A 444 2.92 -11.88 24.91
C LYS A 444 2.01 -10.77 25.43
N LYS A 445 1.78 -9.74 24.62
CA LYS A 445 0.89 -8.62 24.94
C LYS A 445 -0.50 -9.10 25.34
N LEU A 446 -1.07 -10.03 24.56
CA LEU A 446 -2.38 -10.61 24.88
C LEU A 446 -2.38 -11.34 26.23
N GLN A 447 -1.32 -12.10 26.56
CA GLN A 447 -1.20 -12.76 27.86
C GLN A 447 -1.20 -11.74 29.00
N THR A 448 -0.50 -10.63 28.83
CA THR A 448 -0.48 -9.54 29.82
C THR A 448 -1.84 -8.84 29.93
N TYR A 449 -2.54 -8.60 28.82
CA TYR A 449 -3.90 -8.03 28.85
C TYR A 449 -4.88 -8.94 29.58
N LEU A 450 -4.83 -10.24 29.31
CA LEU A 450 -5.69 -11.22 29.98
C LEU A 450 -5.38 -11.31 31.47
N LYS A 451 -4.09 -11.25 31.85
CA LYS A 451 -3.69 -11.23 33.27
C LYS A 451 -4.16 -9.95 33.97
N PHE A 452 -4.01 -8.81 33.31
CA PHE A 452 -4.53 -7.53 33.83
C PHE A 452 -6.04 -7.58 34.05
N ASN A 453 -6.80 -8.11 33.08
CA ASN A 453 -8.25 -8.25 33.22
C ASN A 453 -8.67 -9.26 34.29
N GLU A 454 -7.87 -10.31 34.53
CA GLU A 454 -8.09 -11.24 35.64
C GLU A 454 -7.93 -10.54 37.00
N THR A 455 -6.89 -9.72 37.15
CA THR A 455 -6.58 -9.02 38.41
C THR A 455 -7.46 -7.79 38.63
N TYR A 456 -7.82 -7.08 37.57
CA TYR A 456 -8.60 -5.83 37.60
C TYR A 456 -9.84 -5.91 36.69
N PRO A 457 -10.78 -6.83 36.98
CA PRO A 457 -11.92 -7.09 36.10
C PRO A 457 -12.91 -5.93 36.02
N GLY A 458 -12.84 -4.95 36.92
CA GLY A 458 -13.67 -3.74 36.89
C GLY A 458 -13.40 -2.84 35.70
N PHE A 459 -12.24 -2.95 35.04
CA PHE A 459 -11.97 -2.26 33.78
C PHE A 459 -12.71 -2.89 32.59
N GLY A 460 -13.28 -4.09 32.73
CA GLY A 460 -14.10 -4.71 31.69
C GLY A 460 -13.37 -4.95 30.37
N GLY A 461 -12.07 -5.26 30.43
CA GLY A 461 -11.22 -5.52 29.26
C GLY A 461 -10.54 -4.29 28.66
N PHE A 462 -10.92 -3.08 29.10
CA PHE A 462 -10.28 -1.82 28.73
C PHE A 462 -9.03 -1.56 29.58
N LEU A 463 -8.18 -0.62 29.14
CA LEU A 463 -6.96 -0.27 29.84
C LEU A 463 -7.02 1.16 30.38
N PRO A 464 -6.66 1.39 31.66
CA PRO A 464 -6.32 2.72 32.14
C PRO A 464 -4.95 3.14 31.57
N TRP A 465 -4.42 4.27 32.04
CA TRP A 465 -2.96 4.43 32.00
C TRP A 465 -2.34 3.44 32.98
N VAL A 466 -1.29 2.76 32.53
CA VAL A 466 -0.71 1.60 33.21
C VAL A 466 0.77 1.82 33.51
N SER A 467 1.27 1.21 34.57
CA SER A 467 2.69 0.93 34.78
C SER A 467 3.06 -0.33 34.00
N ALA A 468 4.09 -0.24 33.14
CA ALA A 468 4.48 -1.27 32.19
C ALA A 468 5.91 -1.82 32.42
N ASP A 469 6.61 -1.34 33.45
CA ASP A 469 8.02 -1.64 33.73
C ASP A 469 8.26 -2.96 34.47
N THR A 470 7.23 -3.52 35.09
CA THR A 470 7.25 -4.84 35.71
C THR A 470 6.57 -5.89 34.82
N LEU A 471 6.70 -7.17 35.17
CA LEU A 471 6.05 -8.25 34.40
C LEU A 471 4.51 -8.14 34.47
N GLU A 472 3.99 -7.75 35.64
CA GLU A 472 2.56 -7.59 35.88
C GLU A 472 2.17 -6.14 35.63
N MET A 473 1.35 -5.92 34.60
CA MET A 473 0.79 -4.60 34.31
C MET A 473 -0.16 -4.18 35.44
N THR A 474 -0.01 -2.95 35.94
CA THR A 474 -0.89 -2.38 36.97
C THR A 474 -1.37 -1.00 36.56
N PRO A 475 -2.52 -0.51 37.05
CA PRO A 475 -2.91 0.88 36.82
C PRO A 475 -1.85 1.81 37.40
N ARG A 476 -1.53 2.90 36.69
CA ARG A 476 -0.71 3.98 37.23
C ARG A 476 -1.40 4.57 38.47
N SER A 477 -0.67 5.07 39.46
CA SER A 477 -1.23 5.47 40.75
C SER A 477 -2.35 6.51 40.65
N ASP A 478 -2.26 7.44 39.71
CA ASP A 478 -3.26 8.46 39.39
C ASP A 478 -4.41 7.94 38.51
N TRP A 479 -4.33 6.72 38.01
CA TRP A 479 -5.36 6.07 37.17
C TRP A 479 -5.95 4.80 37.79
N VAL A 480 -5.66 4.55 39.07
CA VAL A 480 -6.39 3.56 39.86
C VAL A 480 -7.88 3.93 39.81
N ASN A 481 -8.71 2.94 39.47
CA ASN A 481 -10.16 3.12 39.33
C ASN A 481 -10.60 4.13 38.26
N ARG A 482 -9.76 4.50 37.30
CA ARG A 482 -10.10 5.48 36.25
C ARG A 482 -9.79 4.92 34.88
N VAL A 483 -10.71 5.02 33.92
CA VAL A 483 -10.49 4.50 32.56
C VAL A 483 -10.92 5.50 31.49
N PRO A 484 -10.03 5.84 30.53
CA PRO A 484 -10.35 6.78 29.46
C PRO A 484 -11.01 6.06 28.28
N ALA A 485 -12.07 6.64 27.75
CA ALA A 485 -12.76 6.10 26.58
C ALA A 485 -12.00 6.38 25.27
N LEU A 486 -11.34 7.53 25.16
CA LEU A 486 -10.61 7.97 23.96
C LEU A 486 -9.49 6.99 23.59
N ASP A 487 -8.52 6.77 24.49
CA ASP A 487 -7.37 5.88 24.25
C ASP A 487 -7.82 4.44 23.94
N ASN A 488 -8.91 3.99 24.56
CA ASN A 488 -9.44 2.65 24.33
C ASN A 488 -10.17 2.53 22.99
N GLY A 489 -10.74 3.62 22.47
CA GLY A 489 -11.27 3.70 21.12
C GLY A 489 -10.20 3.41 20.09
N GLU A 490 -9.04 4.05 20.24
CA GLU A 490 -7.89 3.85 19.34
C GLU A 490 -7.40 2.39 19.39
N LEU A 491 -7.27 1.84 20.61
CA LEU A 491 -6.81 0.47 20.81
C LEU A 491 -7.72 -0.57 20.16
N VAL A 492 -9.05 -0.47 20.32
CA VAL A 492 -9.95 -1.52 19.81
C VAL A 492 -9.95 -1.57 18.29
N TRP A 493 -9.84 -0.45 17.59
CA TRP A 493 -9.78 -0.43 16.12
C TRP A 493 -8.41 -0.83 15.58
N ALA A 494 -7.32 -0.50 16.28
CA ALA A 494 -6.00 -1.05 15.96
C ALA A 494 -5.99 -2.60 16.06
N VAL A 495 -6.57 -3.17 17.13
CA VAL A 495 -6.71 -4.63 17.28
C VAL A 495 -7.65 -5.22 16.21
N TYR A 496 -8.73 -4.53 15.87
CA TYR A 496 -9.66 -4.93 14.81
C TYR A 496 -8.94 -5.08 13.46
N GLY A 497 -8.09 -4.11 13.10
CA GLY A 497 -7.22 -4.18 11.93
C GLY A 497 -6.18 -5.30 12.01
N PHE A 498 -5.54 -5.48 13.17
CA PHE A 498 -4.55 -6.54 13.40
C PHE A 498 -5.12 -7.95 13.19
N ILE A 499 -6.32 -8.21 13.70
CA ILE A 499 -7.03 -9.49 13.53
C ILE A 499 -7.22 -9.77 12.03
N GLN A 500 -7.71 -8.79 11.26
CA GLN A 500 -7.92 -8.96 9.83
C GLN A 500 -6.60 -9.20 9.07
N ALA A 501 -5.53 -8.51 9.45
CA ALA A 501 -4.21 -8.70 8.84
C ALA A 501 -3.66 -10.12 9.08
N LEU A 502 -3.79 -10.67 10.31
CA LEU A 502 -3.42 -12.05 10.60
C LEU A 502 -4.24 -13.05 9.77
N GLU A 503 -5.55 -12.84 9.67
CA GLU A 503 -6.45 -13.71 8.89
C GLU A 503 -6.10 -13.73 7.40
N ASN A 504 -5.71 -12.58 6.85
CA ASN A 504 -5.31 -12.43 5.44
C ASN A 504 -4.07 -13.25 5.07
N THR A 505 -3.21 -13.59 6.03
CA THR A 505 -1.98 -14.34 5.74
C THR A 505 -2.19 -15.80 5.33
N GLY A 506 -3.35 -16.38 5.66
CA GLY A 506 -3.60 -17.81 5.49
C GLY A 506 -2.76 -18.72 6.41
N ASN A 507 -1.88 -18.18 7.26
CA ASN A 507 -1.02 -18.94 8.16
C ASN A 507 -1.82 -19.45 9.38
N LYS A 508 -1.76 -20.76 9.63
CA LYS A 508 -2.52 -21.40 10.72
C LYS A 508 -2.21 -20.83 12.10
N ASN A 509 -0.93 -20.60 12.44
CA ASN A 509 -0.53 -20.08 13.74
C ASN A 509 -1.03 -18.63 13.93
N TYR A 510 -1.04 -17.84 12.85
CA TYR A 510 -1.55 -16.48 12.88
C TYR A 510 -3.07 -16.45 13.00
N ARG A 511 -3.78 -17.39 12.38
CA ARG A 511 -5.22 -17.56 12.58
C ARG A 511 -5.57 -17.89 14.03
N GLU A 512 -4.81 -18.76 14.69
CA GLU A 512 -5.00 -19.06 16.11
C GLU A 512 -4.76 -17.84 17.01
N LEU A 513 -3.74 -17.03 16.69
CA LEU A 513 -3.50 -15.76 17.40
C LEU A 513 -4.64 -14.75 17.16
N ALA A 514 -5.13 -14.63 15.92
CA ALA A 514 -6.24 -13.76 15.56
C ALA A 514 -7.50 -14.11 16.35
N GLN A 515 -7.82 -15.40 16.46
CA GLN A 515 -8.97 -15.88 17.25
C GLN A 515 -8.86 -15.49 18.73
N LYS A 516 -7.66 -15.57 19.32
CA LYS A 516 -7.47 -15.19 20.73
C LYS A 516 -7.63 -13.68 20.95
N TRP A 517 -7.11 -12.87 20.03
CA TRP A 517 -7.33 -11.42 20.06
C TRP A 517 -8.79 -11.04 19.82
N GLN A 518 -9.48 -11.76 18.92
CA GLN A 518 -10.91 -11.61 18.69
C GLN A 518 -11.72 -11.86 19.97
N VAL A 519 -11.36 -12.87 20.77
CA VAL A 519 -12.01 -13.12 22.08
C VAL A 519 -11.85 -11.95 23.04
N TRP A 520 -10.63 -11.40 23.17
CA TRP A 520 -10.41 -10.21 24.01
C TRP A 520 -11.22 -9.01 23.50
N MET A 521 -11.20 -8.76 22.19
CA MET A 521 -11.90 -7.64 21.57
C MET A 521 -13.42 -7.79 21.70
N ASP A 522 -13.97 -9.00 21.56
CA ASP A 522 -15.40 -9.25 21.71
C ASP A 522 -15.86 -9.08 23.15
N TYR A 523 -14.99 -9.33 24.14
CA TYR A 523 -15.32 -9.05 25.54
C TYR A 523 -15.56 -7.55 25.78
N THR A 524 -14.78 -6.66 25.16
CA THR A 524 -14.98 -5.20 25.31
C THR A 524 -16.32 -4.74 24.72
N LYS A 525 -16.84 -5.42 23.69
CA LYS A 525 -18.19 -5.15 23.15
C LYS A 525 -19.28 -5.34 24.20
N THR A 526 -19.13 -6.34 25.08
CA THR A 526 -20.11 -6.66 26.12
C THR A 526 -20.12 -5.70 27.30
N THR A 527 -19.03 -4.96 27.51
CA THR A 527 -18.82 -4.09 28.67
C THR A 527 -18.89 -2.60 28.31
N ALA A 528 -18.62 -2.24 27.06
CA ALA A 528 -18.50 -0.85 26.59
C ALA A 528 -19.67 0.04 27.03
N ALA A 529 -20.91 -0.32 26.69
CA ALA A 529 -22.07 0.51 27.01
C ALA A 529 -22.31 0.62 28.51
N LYS A 530 -22.12 -0.47 29.27
CA LYS A 530 -22.31 -0.46 30.72
C LYS A 530 -21.32 0.47 31.43
N ILE A 531 -20.09 0.51 30.96
CA ILE A 531 -19.03 1.32 31.58
C ILE A 531 -19.18 2.79 31.14
N PHE A 532 -19.26 3.05 29.83
CA PHE A 532 -19.05 4.38 29.26
C PHE A 532 -20.32 5.13 28.84
N TYR A 533 -21.44 4.44 28.56
CA TYR A 533 -22.66 5.08 28.07
C TYR A 533 -23.59 5.49 29.24
N LYS A 534 -23.92 6.77 29.35
CA LYS A 534 -24.82 7.32 30.42
C LYS A 534 -26.22 7.68 29.92
N GLY A 535 -26.61 7.16 28.76
CA GLY A 535 -27.90 7.43 28.14
C GLY A 535 -27.97 8.81 27.48
N ASN A 536 -28.95 8.97 26.59
CA ASN A 536 -29.21 10.21 25.85
C ASN A 536 -27.99 10.69 25.04
N GLY A 537 -27.25 9.76 24.44
CA GLY A 537 -26.08 10.06 23.61
C GLY A 537 -24.80 10.37 24.39
N ARG A 538 -24.86 10.48 25.72
CA ARG A 538 -23.71 10.89 26.54
C ARG A 538 -22.74 9.74 26.75
N VAL A 539 -21.51 9.94 26.29
CA VAL A 539 -20.36 9.05 26.49
C VAL A 539 -19.32 9.80 27.31
N CYS A 540 -18.95 9.28 28.48
CA CYS A 540 -17.96 9.97 29.33
C CYS A 540 -16.56 9.90 28.70
N THR A 541 -15.78 10.96 28.84
CA THR A 541 -14.34 10.96 28.50
C THR A 541 -13.55 10.01 29.39
N VAL A 542 -13.77 10.11 30.70
CA VAL A 542 -13.17 9.27 31.73
C VAL A 542 -14.26 8.73 32.67
N ILE A 543 -14.13 7.46 33.02
CA ILE A 543 -15.01 6.78 33.97
C ILE A 543 -14.30 6.55 35.30
N ASP A 544 -14.94 6.99 36.38
CA ASP A 544 -14.65 6.55 37.74
C ASP A 544 -15.32 5.21 38.00
N ILE A 545 -14.50 4.21 38.32
CA ILE A 545 -14.88 2.86 38.70
C ILE A 545 -14.92 2.80 40.22
N LYS A 546 -15.95 2.19 40.82
CA LYS A 546 -16.00 2.14 42.30
C LYS A 546 -14.88 1.31 42.90
N ASP A 547 -14.61 0.14 42.32
CA ASP A 547 -13.51 -0.74 42.71
C ASP A 547 -13.09 -1.60 41.51
N GLN A 548 -11.93 -1.33 40.95
CA GLN A 548 -11.36 -2.06 39.81
C GLN A 548 -11.17 -3.57 40.05
N SER A 549 -11.14 -4.02 41.30
CA SER A 549 -10.99 -5.44 41.68
C SER A 549 -12.32 -6.20 41.58
N LEU A 550 -13.46 -5.50 41.59
CA LEU A 550 -14.78 -6.11 41.47
C LEU A 550 -15.15 -6.34 40.00
N PRO A 551 -15.68 -7.51 39.63
CA PRO A 551 -16.16 -7.76 38.28
C PRO A 551 -17.19 -6.74 37.80
N VAL A 552 -17.30 -6.53 36.48
CA VAL A 552 -18.18 -5.52 35.89
C VAL A 552 -19.65 -5.62 36.35
N ASN A 553 -20.12 -6.84 36.59
CA ASN A 553 -21.49 -7.13 36.99
C ASN A 553 -21.65 -7.39 38.50
N HIS A 554 -20.62 -7.14 39.31
CA HIS A 554 -20.72 -7.28 40.75
C HIS A 554 -21.79 -6.31 41.30
N PRO A 555 -22.65 -6.72 42.26
CA PRO A 555 -23.72 -5.86 42.79
C PRO A 555 -23.22 -4.54 43.39
N ASP A 556 -22.02 -4.57 43.98
CA ASP A 556 -21.41 -3.38 44.57
C ASP A 556 -20.66 -2.50 43.55
N GLN A 557 -20.52 -2.91 42.29
CA GLN A 557 -19.80 -2.15 41.27
C GLN A 557 -20.63 -0.98 40.72
N SER A 558 -19.99 0.16 40.45
CA SER A 558 -20.62 1.30 39.76
C SER A 558 -19.63 2.07 38.89
N TYR A 559 -20.16 2.73 37.86
CA TYR A 559 -19.40 3.53 36.90
C TYR A 559 -20.00 4.93 36.79
N LEU A 560 -19.21 5.96 37.04
CA LEU A 560 -19.63 7.36 36.97
C LEU A 560 -18.74 8.12 35.97
N CYS A 561 -19.28 9.13 35.29
CA CYS A 561 -18.38 10.05 34.59
C CYS A 561 -17.59 10.83 35.66
N GLU A 562 -16.27 10.92 35.51
CA GLU A 562 -15.43 11.71 36.41
C GLU A 562 -15.76 13.19 36.32
N THR A 563 -15.94 13.69 35.09
CA THR A 563 -16.29 15.08 34.81
C THR A 563 -17.61 15.17 34.04
N LYS A 564 -18.02 16.40 33.73
CA LYS A 564 -19.15 16.65 32.82
C LYS A 564 -18.76 16.53 31.34
N ASP A 565 -17.47 16.34 31.07
CA ASP A 565 -16.94 16.29 29.72
C ASP A 565 -17.36 14.99 29.04
N LEU A 566 -17.65 15.09 27.75
CA LEU A 566 -18.17 13.99 26.94
C LEU A 566 -17.24 13.75 25.74
N LEU A 567 -17.27 12.55 25.18
CA LEU A 567 -16.72 12.30 23.85
C LEU A 567 -17.71 12.76 22.76
N ASP A 568 -18.06 14.05 22.79
CA ASP A 568 -19.04 14.65 21.88
C ASP A 568 -18.41 15.35 20.66
N ASP A 569 -17.09 15.45 20.59
CA ASP A 569 -16.37 16.14 19.51
C ASP A 569 -15.95 15.22 18.34
N PRO A 570 -15.57 15.78 17.17
CA PRO A 570 -15.18 15.00 15.99
C PRO A 570 -13.68 14.67 15.96
N PHE A 571 -13.00 14.52 17.10
CA PHE A 571 -11.57 14.22 17.14
C PHE A 571 -11.34 12.72 17.37
N GLU A 572 -10.31 12.34 18.13
CA GLU A 572 -9.89 10.95 18.35
C GLU A 572 -11.01 10.13 19.03
N GLY A 573 -11.72 10.72 20.00
CA GLY A 573 -12.80 10.07 20.73
C GLY A 573 -13.98 9.58 19.87
N GLU A 574 -14.11 10.07 18.63
CA GLU A 574 -15.15 9.63 17.70
C GLU A 574 -15.04 8.13 17.36
N VAL A 575 -13.83 7.55 17.37
CA VAL A 575 -13.69 6.10 17.10
C VAL A 575 -14.31 5.23 18.21
N PHE A 576 -14.34 5.71 19.46
CA PHE A 576 -15.06 5.02 20.54
C PHE A 576 -16.57 5.16 20.42
N THR A 577 -17.06 6.28 19.85
CA THR A 577 -18.48 6.44 19.50
C THR A 577 -18.92 5.34 18.52
N PHE A 578 -18.10 5.03 17.53
CA PHE A 578 -18.38 3.92 16.60
C PHE A 578 -18.32 2.55 17.26
N TRP A 579 -17.44 2.34 18.23
CA TRP A 579 -17.41 1.08 19.00
C TRP A 579 -18.76 0.83 19.69
N LEU A 580 -19.32 1.88 20.32
CA LEU A 580 -20.65 1.83 20.93
C LEU A 580 -21.78 1.67 19.89
N GLN A 581 -21.72 2.43 18.78
CA GLN A 581 -22.70 2.38 17.70
C GLN A 581 -22.86 0.96 17.14
N PHE A 582 -21.75 0.28 16.84
CA PHE A 582 -21.79 -1.02 16.19
C PHE A 582 -21.94 -2.17 17.17
N PHE A 583 -21.26 -2.09 18.32
CA PHE A 583 -21.06 -3.26 19.17
C PHE A 583 -21.55 -3.10 20.61
N GLY A 584 -21.92 -1.89 21.03
CA GLY A 584 -22.36 -1.61 22.41
C GLY A 584 -23.78 -2.11 22.76
N GLY A 585 -24.51 -2.73 21.82
CA GLY A 585 -25.87 -3.21 22.05
C GLY A 585 -26.91 -2.09 22.30
N LEU A 586 -26.62 -0.87 21.82
CA LEU A 586 -27.48 0.29 22.02
C LEU A 586 -28.79 0.22 21.22
N SER A 587 -29.85 0.81 21.77
CA SER A 587 -31.13 0.94 21.08
C SER A 587 -31.02 1.89 19.88
N LYS A 588 -31.95 1.81 18.93
CA LYS A 588 -31.99 2.74 17.78
C LYS A 588 -32.07 4.21 18.23
N ALA A 589 -32.82 4.49 19.30
CA ALA A 589 -32.95 5.84 19.85
C ALA A 589 -31.62 6.31 20.46
N ASP A 590 -30.92 5.44 21.19
CA ASP A 590 -29.62 5.76 21.80
C ASP A 590 -28.54 5.97 20.74
N LYS A 591 -28.53 5.16 19.68
CA LYS A 591 -27.64 5.34 18.52
C LYS A 591 -27.87 6.69 17.84
N GLN A 592 -29.13 7.07 17.62
CA GLN A 592 -29.44 8.41 17.07
C GLN A 592 -29.00 9.52 18.03
N ALA A 593 -29.19 9.33 19.34
CA ALA A 593 -28.78 10.30 20.35
C ALA A 593 -27.26 10.49 20.42
N LEU A 594 -26.45 9.45 20.16
CA LEU A 594 -24.99 9.58 20.06
C LEU A 594 -24.62 10.66 19.04
N TRP A 595 -25.21 10.61 17.84
CA TRP A 595 -24.90 11.59 16.79
C TRP A 595 -25.52 12.95 17.08
N GLU A 596 -26.73 13.00 17.64
CA GLU A 596 -27.40 14.26 17.96
C GLU A 596 -26.58 15.13 18.93
N VAL A 597 -26.01 14.56 19.99
CA VAL A 597 -25.18 15.34 20.94
C VAL A 597 -23.87 15.82 20.32
N LYS A 598 -23.36 15.13 19.28
CA LYS A 598 -22.11 15.47 18.60
C LYS A 598 -22.27 16.59 17.57
N LYS A 599 -23.49 16.82 17.07
CA LYS A 599 -23.76 17.74 15.95
C LYS A 599 -23.25 19.16 16.17
N SER A 600 -23.29 19.65 17.41
CA SER A 600 -22.86 21.02 17.74
C SER A 600 -21.34 21.19 17.74
N GLN A 601 -20.57 20.11 17.88
CA GLN A 601 -19.10 20.16 17.87
C GLN A 601 -18.52 20.02 16.46
N LEU A 602 -19.26 19.44 15.50
CA LEU A 602 -18.87 19.42 14.10
C LEU A 602 -19.17 20.77 13.44
N VAL A 603 -18.17 21.65 13.38
CA VAL A 603 -18.33 23.04 12.93
C VAL A 603 -17.45 23.33 11.71
N SER A 604 -18.03 23.96 10.70
CA SER A 604 -17.29 24.52 9.55
C SER A 604 -16.80 25.92 9.87
N VAL A 605 -15.51 26.18 9.65
CA VAL A 605 -14.88 27.51 9.75
C VAL A 605 -13.99 27.76 8.54
N ASP A 606 -13.78 29.02 8.18
CA ASP A 606 -12.86 29.41 7.13
C ASP A 606 -11.57 29.95 7.75
N TYR A 607 -10.43 29.42 7.30
CA TYR A 607 -9.12 29.99 7.57
C TYR A 607 -8.82 31.10 6.57
N GLU A 608 -8.32 32.24 7.07
CA GLU A 608 -7.86 33.35 6.24
C GLU A 608 -6.68 34.05 6.93
N LEU A 609 -5.51 34.04 6.28
CA LEU A 609 -4.33 34.78 6.73
C LEU A 609 -3.42 35.12 5.54
N GLY A 610 -3.16 36.42 5.34
CA GLY A 610 -2.35 36.88 4.21
C GLY A 610 -2.99 36.55 2.86
N GLU A 611 -2.24 35.92 1.96
CA GLU A 611 -2.74 35.46 0.65
C GLU A 611 -3.38 34.06 0.69
N PHE A 612 -3.32 33.38 1.84
CA PHE A 612 -3.85 32.03 2.01
C PHE A 612 -5.24 32.09 2.62
N GLY A 613 -6.26 31.98 1.78
CA GLY A 613 -7.66 31.97 2.23
C GLY A 613 -8.63 32.61 1.24
N PRO A 614 -9.94 32.46 1.48
CA PRO A 614 -10.52 31.61 2.53
C PRO A 614 -10.41 30.11 2.20
N ILE A 615 -10.05 29.28 3.19
CA ILE A 615 -10.02 27.81 3.07
C ILE A 615 -10.94 27.21 4.13
N THR A 616 -11.96 26.46 3.71
CA THR A 616 -12.95 25.88 4.62
C THR A 616 -12.44 24.58 5.26
N VAL A 617 -12.50 24.49 6.58
CA VAL A 617 -12.01 23.34 7.37
C VAL A 617 -12.97 22.96 8.49
N GLN A 618 -12.81 21.74 9.02
CA GLN A 618 -13.38 21.38 10.31
C GLN A 618 -12.69 22.19 11.41
N LYS A 619 -13.46 22.86 12.27
CA LYS A 619 -12.93 23.56 13.43
C LYS A 619 -12.26 22.56 14.37
N GLY A 620 -11.00 22.80 14.72
CA GLY A 620 -10.24 21.97 15.66
C GLY A 620 -10.55 22.29 17.12
N PHE A 621 -10.09 21.46 18.05
CA PHE A 621 -10.04 21.84 19.46
C PHE A 621 -8.96 22.89 19.65
N TRP A 622 -7.71 22.53 19.34
CA TRP A 622 -6.57 23.42 19.07
C TRP A 622 -6.16 23.39 17.60
N PHE A 623 -6.76 22.53 16.77
CA PHE A 623 -6.27 22.20 15.43
C PHE A 623 -4.87 21.54 15.47
N SER A 624 -4.53 20.93 16.61
CA SER A 624 -3.38 20.06 16.78
C SER A 624 -3.48 18.93 15.76
N SER A 625 -2.36 18.52 15.15
CA SER A 625 -2.40 17.39 14.20
C SER A 625 -2.95 16.11 14.82
N HIS A 626 -2.73 15.91 16.13
CA HIS A 626 -3.20 14.74 16.88
C HIS A 626 -4.73 14.53 16.76
N GLU A 627 -5.51 15.61 16.68
CA GLU A 627 -6.98 15.59 16.57
C GLU A 627 -7.50 14.84 15.32
N THR A 628 -6.63 14.58 14.36
CA THR A 628 -6.97 13.87 13.11
C THR A 628 -6.67 12.36 13.16
N TRP A 629 -6.25 11.83 14.31
CA TRP A 629 -5.83 10.44 14.49
C TRP A 629 -6.77 9.40 13.87
N LYS A 630 -8.08 9.59 14.05
CA LYS A 630 -9.13 8.66 13.61
C LYS A 630 -9.03 8.21 12.15
N VAL A 631 -8.43 9.03 11.29
CA VAL A 631 -8.24 8.74 9.85
C VAL A 631 -7.11 7.75 9.58
N LEU A 632 -6.28 7.42 10.58
CA LEU A 632 -5.32 6.31 10.53
C LEU A 632 -6.01 4.96 10.75
N GLU A 633 -7.14 4.93 11.45
CA GLU A 633 -7.76 3.69 11.91
C GLU A 633 -8.99 3.30 11.08
N MET A 634 -9.89 4.25 10.85
CA MET A 634 -11.16 3.99 10.15
C MET A 634 -11.19 4.66 8.76
N PRO A 635 -11.96 4.13 7.79
CA PRO A 635 -11.90 4.55 6.39
C PRO A 635 -12.64 5.88 6.10
N TYR A 636 -12.41 6.92 6.90
CA TYR A 636 -13.01 8.25 6.73
C TYR A 636 -12.78 8.84 5.33
N TYR A 637 -11.62 8.58 4.72
CA TYR A 637 -11.29 9.07 3.38
C TYR A 637 -11.96 8.32 2.23
N ASP A 638 -12.76 7.28 2.50
CA ASP A 638 -13.63 6.69 1.49
C ASP A 638 -14.78 7.65 1.12
N ILE A 639 -15.17 8.51 2.07
CA ILE A 639 -16.22 9.52 1.90
C ILE A 639 -15.62 10.78 1.28
N ASP A 640 -16.13 11.20 0.11
CA ASP A 640 -15.53 12.28 -0.68
C ASP A 640 -15.50 13.63 0.05
N ILE A 641 -16.62 14.02 0.68
CA ILE A 641 -16.69 15.29 1.40
C ILE A 641 -15.71 15.34 2.57
N VAL A 642 -15.55 14.24 3.30
CA VAL A 642 -14.58 14.14 4.41
C VAL A 642 -13.16 14.28 3.87
N ARG A 643 -12.82 13.53 2.82
CA ARG A 643 -11.50 13.60 2.18
C ARG A 643 -11.17 15.02 1.74
N ARG A 644 -12.13 15.76 1.18
CA ARG A 644 -11.97 17.15 0.74
C ARG A 644 -11.77 18.12 1.90
N VAL A 645 -12.55 17.99 2.97
CA VAL A 645 -12.42 18.80 4.21
C VAL A 645 -11.04 18.59 4.85
N PHE A 646 -10.59 17.34 4.99
CA PHE A 646 -9.28 17.05 5.58
C PHE A 646 -8.13 17.41 4.62
N LYS A 647 -8.33 17.33 3.30
CA LYS A 647 -7.37 17.89 2.34
C LYS A 647 -7.22 19.41 2.51
N ASN A 648 -8.32 20.13 2.76
CA ASN A 648 -8.29 21.55 3.11
C ASN A 648 -7.57 21.80 4.44
N ALA A 649 -7.75 20.94 5.45
CA ALA A 649 -7.02 21.05 6.71
C ALA A 649 -5.51 21.07 6.49
N GLU A 650 -4.99 20.25 5.57
CA GLU A 650 -3.56 20.19 5.28
C GLU A 650 -3.06 21.34 4.39
N ARG A 651 -3.93 21.94 3.55
CA ARG A 651 -3.63 23.24 2.92
C ARG A 651 -3.41 24.30 3.98
N VAL A 652 -4.34 24.40 4.94
CA VAL A 652 -4.23 25.36 6.03
C VAL A 652 -3.01 25.07 6.90
N ARG A 653 -2.78 23.82 7.31
CA ARG A 653 -1.67 23.46 8.21
C ARG A 653 -0.32 23.87 7.65
N THR A 654 -0.09 23.53 6.39
CA THR A 654 1.17 23.85 5.70
C THR A 654 1.30 25.35 5.41
N CYS A 655 0.24 26.00 4.89
CA CYS A 655 0.31 27.41 4.53
C CYS A 655 0.26 28.35 5.73
N ASN A 656 -0.35 27.96 6.84
CA ASN A 656 -0.30 28.71 8.09
C ASN A 656 1.14 28.86 8.57
N SER A 657 1.90 27.77 8.62
CA SER A 657 3.30 27.83 9.02
C SER A 657 4.13 28.72 8.11
N VAL A 658 3.86 28.75 6.80
CA VAL A 658 4.50 29.71 5.88
C VAL A 658 4.08 31.15 6.20
N ALA A 659 2.78 31.41 6.33
CA ALA A 659 2.24 32.74 6.60
C ALA A 659 2.75 33.33 7.93
N THR A 660 2.92 32.49 8.95
CA THR A 660 3.41 32.87 10.27
C THR A 660 4.92 32.70 10.44
N LYS A 661 5.65 32.36 9.38
CA LYS A 661 7.12 32.18 9.37
C LYS A 661 7.61 31.17 10.42
N VAL A 662 6.93 30.02 10.50
CA VAL A 662 7.26 28.92 11.40
C VAL A 662 7.96 27.80 10.60
N PRO A 663 9.14 27.31 11.04
CA PRO A 663 9.92 26.29 10.33
C PRO A 663 9.43 24.85 10.57
N GLY A 664 8.19 24.69 11.02
CA GLY A 664 7.56 23.41 11.35
C GLY A 664 6.05 23.56 11.49
N MET A 665 5.38 22.53 11.98
CA MET A 665 3.95 22.55 12.27
C MET A 665 3.68 22.12 13.71
N PHE A 666 2.47 22.40 14.19
CA PHE A 666 2.08 22.29 15.60
C PHE A 666 1.21 21.06 15.87
N ALA A 667 1.46 20.45 17.01
CA ALA A 667 0.61 19.42 17.61
C ALA A 667 0.95 19.29 19.11
N SER A 668 0.04 18.71 19.90
CA SER A 668 0.18 18.50 21.34
C SER A 668 1.45 17.69 21.65
N ILE A 669 2.35 18.18 22.50
CA ILE A 669 3.70 17.60 22.60
C ILE A 669 4.39 17.89 23.93
N ASN A 670 5.39 17.08 24.30
CA ASN A 670 6.28 17.41 25.42
C ASN A 670 7.11 18.67 25.11
N ASN A 671 7.30 19.50 26.14
CA ASN A 671 8.11 20.71 26.08
C ASN A 671 9.62 20.37 26.13
N ILE A 672 10.47 21.38 26.05
CA ILE A 672 11.93 21.22 26.05
C ILE A 672 12.44 20.56 27.32
N THR A 673 13.61 19.93 27.20
CA THR A 673 14.38 19.42 28.33
C THR A 673 15.19 20.55 28.98
N ASP A 674 15.17 20.64 30.30
CA ASP A 674 16.13 21.44 31.05
C ASP A 674 17.48 20.69 31.04
N PRO A 675 18.54 21.21 30.38
CA PRO A 675 19.82 20.51 30.29
C PRO A 675 20.51 20.30 31.64
N SER A 676 20.14 21.06 32.67
CA SER A 676 20.73 20.95 34.01
C SER A 676 20.17 19.80 34.84
N THR A 677 18.92 19.40 34.57
CA THR A 677 18.25 18.28 35.27
C THR A 677 18.14 17.04 34.39
N GLY A 678 18.05 17.22 33.07
CA GLY A 678 17.70 16.16 32.12
C GLY A 678 16.19 15.88 32.05
N ASP A 679 15.36 16.66 32.76
CA ASP A 679 13.92 16.50 32.80
C ASP A 679 13.22 17.35 31.74
N VAL A 680 12.12 16.84 31.20
CA VAL A 680 11.18 17.60 30.37
C VAL A 680 10.44 18.60 31.24
N THR A 681 10.38 19.86 30.79
CA THR A 681 9.84 20.99 31.58
C THR A 681 8.30 21.02 31.68
N GLY A 682 7.60 20.25 30.86
CA GLY A 682 6.14 20.13 30.88
C GLY A 682 5.57 19.48 29.62
N TYR A 683 4.25 19.49 29.49
CA TYR A 683 3.53 19.03 28.30
C TYR A 683 2.66 20.17 27.75
N ILE A 684 2.80 20.46 26.46
CA ILE A 684 2.08 21.50 25.74
C ILE A 684 0.91 20.85 25.02
N SER A 685 -0.27 20.85 25.63
CA SER A 685 -1.48 20.32 24.97
C SER A 685 -1.98 21.26 23.86
N ASN A 686 -1.91 22.57 24.10
CA ASN A 686 -2.56 23.63 23.34
C ASN A 686 -1.68 24.21 22.22
N ALA A 687 -1.15 23.35 21.34
CA ALA A 687 -0.34 23.75 20.19
C ALA A 687 -1.04 23.38 18.86
N GLY A 688 -1.45 24.38 18.09
CA GLY A 688 -2.14 24.21 16.80
C GLY A 688 -2.33 25.52 16.03
N ILE A 689 -3.56 25.84 15.60
CA ILE A 689 -3.87 27.03 14.77
C ILE A 689 -5.06 27.83 15.34
N PRO A 690 -4.82 28.87 16.17
CA PRO A 690 -5.86 29.55 16.94
C PRO A 690 -7.06 30.06 16.15
N SER A 691 -6.87 30.55 14.92
CA SER A 691 -7.93 31.19 14.12
C SER A 691 -9.06 30.24 13.71
N ILE A 692 -8.81 28.92 13.75
CA ILE A 692 -9.74 27.86 13.35
C ILE A 692 -9.93 26.81 14.45
N SER A 693 -9.71 27.23 15.69
CA SER A 693 -9.79 26.37 16.88
C SER A 693 -10.91 26.79 17.82
N ASN A 694 -11.41 25.85 18.60
CA ASN A 694 -12.30 26.12 19.72
C ASN A 694 -11.53 26.87 20.83
N GLN A 695 -10.35 26.35 21.18
CA GLN A 695 -9.43 26.93 22.15
C GLN A 695 -8.43 27.83 21.44
N THR A 696 -8.57 29.14 21.61
CA THR A 696 -7.76 30.15 20.90
C THR A 696 -6.48 30.54 21.65
N VAL A 697 -6.39 30.24 22.95
CA VAL A 697 -5.18 30.48 23.75
C VAL A 697 -4.24 29.29 23.57
N GLN A 698 -3.16 29.51 22.82
CA GLN A 698 -2.24 28.46 22.40
C GLN A 698 -0.77 28.84 22.64
N GLU A 699 0.03 27.84 22.96
CA GLU A 699 1.50 27.93 23.07
C GLU A 699 2.08 27.44 21.74
N LEU A 700 2.75 28.35 21.01
CA LEU A 700 3.17 28.16 19.62
C LEU A 700 4.68 28.35 19.43
N ASP A 701 5.45 28.14 20.49
CA ASP A 701 6.91 28.28 20.48
C ASP A 701 7.64 26.94 20.33
N VAL A 702 6.93 25.80 20.35
CA VAL A 702 7.46 24.45 20.12
C VAL A 702 6.76 23.79 18.92
N ILE A 703 7.56 23.19 18.05
CA ILE A 703 7.14 22.43 16.85
C ILE A 703 7.65 20.99 16.95
N THR A 704 7.00 20.08 16.23
CA THR A 704 7.30 18.64 16.35
C THR A 704 7.18 17.90 15.03
N PRO A 705 8.09 16.95 14.72
CA PRO A 705 8.06 16.19 13.48
C PRO A 705 6.74 15.47 13.23
N TYR A 706 6.05 14.97 14.26
CA TYR A 706 4.81 14.20 14.06
C TYR A 706 3.63 15.03 13.57
N SER A 707 3.69 16.35 13.71
CA SER A 707 2.65 17.26 13.20
C SER A 707 2.36 17.07 11.70
N VAL A 708 3.26 16.45 10.95
CA VAL A 708 3.13 16.16 9.51
C VAL A 708 2.30 14.92 9.19
N PHE A 709 1.99 14.06 10.15
CA PHE A 709 1.34 12.77 9.86
C PHE A 709 0.05 12.91 9.03
N PRO A 710 -0.83 13.91 9.27
CA PRO A 710 -2.04 14.05 8.48
C PRO A 710 -1.70 14.53 7.06
N THR A 711 -0.69 15.38 6.93
CA THR A 711 -0.17 15.84 5.64
C THR A 711 0.42 14.68 4.84
N ILE A 712 1.08 13.72 5.49
CA ILE A 712 1.63 12.52 4.82
C ILE A 712 0.51 11.67 4.21
N LEU A 713 -0.63 11.52 4.89
CA LEU A 713 -1.79 10.76 4.39
C LEU A 713 -2.41 11.39 3.13
N VAL A 714 -2.32 12.72 3.00
CA VAL A 714 -2.91 13.48 1.89
C VAL A 714 -1.90 13.71 0.76
N ASN A 715 -0.66 14.07 1.10
CA ASN A 715 0.46 14.30 0.19
C ASN A 715 1.79 13.97 0.89
N LYS A 716 2.23 12.72 0.69
CA LYS A 716 3.44 12.13 1.30
C LYS A 716 4.69 12.99 1.10
N SER A 717 4.96 13.47 -0.11
CA SER A 717 6.18 14.24 -0.41
C SER A 717 6.20 15.60 0.29
N VAL A 718 5.06 16.28 0.38
CA VAL A 718 4.96 17.56 1.11
C VAL A 718 5.12 17.34 2.61
N GLY A 719 4.44 16.34 3.18
CA GLY A 719 4.58 16.01 4.60
C GLY A 719 6.03 15.68 4.98
N LEU A 720 6.73 14.93 4.14
CA LEU A 720 8.15 14.59 4.36
C LEU A 720 9.11 15.76 4.16
N ALA A 721 8.76 16.73 3.31
CA ALA A 721 9.53 17.97 3.21
C ALA A 721 9.45 18.77 4.53
N TRP A 722 8.26 18.89 5.12
CA TRP A 722 8.08 19.50 6.44
C TRP A 722 8.77 18.72 7.56
N TRP A 723 8.66 17.39 7.53
CA TRP A 723 9.34 16.53 8.50
C TRP A 723 10.85 16.75 8.46
N ARG A 724 11.44 16.70 7.25
CA ARG A 724 12.86 16.99 7.02
C ARG A 724 13.24 18.35 7.58
N ASN A 725 12.45 19.38 7.32
CA ASN A 725 12.78 20.74 7.75
C ASN A 725 12.96 20.86 9.26
N MET A 726 12.13 20.14 10.03
CA MET A 726 12.24 20.08 11.48
C MET A 726 13.41 19.20 11.93
N VAL A 727 13.62 18.02 11.33
CA VAL A 727 14.67 17.09 11.81
C VAL A 727 16.10 17.48 11.44
N VAL A 728 16.26 18.35 10.45
CA VAL A 728 17.52 19.02 10.08
C VAL A 728 18.00 19.99 11.18
N ALA A 729 17.11 20.42 12.09
CA ALA A 729 17.50 21.26 13.23
C ALA A 729 18.42 20.52 14.21
N LYS A 730 19.21 21.27 14.97
CA LYS A 730 20.14 20.72 15.96
C LYS A 730 19.43 19.78 16.93
N LYS A 731 20.06 18.64 17.22
CA LYS A 731 19.54 17.57 18.09
C LYS A 731 18.21 16.92 17.65
N MET A 732 17.69 17.21 16.45
CA MET A 732 16.40 16.66 16.02
C MET A 732 16.48 15.30 15.30
N GLN A 733 17.68 14.70 15.24
CA GLN A 733 17.89 13.28 14.96
C GLN A 733 18.81 12.70 16.04
N ASN A 734 18.55 11.45 16.40
CA ASN A 734 19.30 10.66 17.36
C ASN A 734 19.37 9.20 16.87
N ILE A 735 20.09 8.34 17.58
CA ILE A 735 20.28 6.93 17.19
C ILE A 735 19.00 6.08 17.24
N TYR A 736 17.86 6.68 17.60
CA TYR A 736 16.52 6.11 17.62
C TYR A 736 15.56 6.83 16.65
N GLY A 737 16.07 7.64 15.71
CA GLY A 737 15.27 8.38 14.72
C GLY A 737 15.11 9.86 15.05
N SER A 738 13.95 10.43 14.75
CA SER A 738 13.57 11.79 15.13
C SER A 738 13.52 11.97 16.65
N THR A 739 13.76 13.20 17.08
CA THR A 739 13.60 13.65 18.46
C THR A 739 12.21 14.28 18.64
N GLU A 740 11.67 14.22 19.86
CA GLU A 740 10.31 14.64 20.21
C GLU A 740 9.87 16.01 19.65
N SER A 741 10.61 17.08 19.96
CA SER A 741 10.23 18.44 19.59
C SER A 741 11.38 19.43 19.69
N THR A 742 11.25 20.57 19.00
CA THR A 742 12.21 21.69 19.08
C THR A 742 11.46 23.00 19.17
N ARG A 743 12.08 24.00 19.80
CA ARG A 743 11.57 25.37 19.74
C ARG A 743 11.65 25.92 18.32
N VAL A 744 10.67 26.73 17.95
CA VAL A 744 10.62 27.47 16.69
C VAL A 744 11.88 28.32 16.49
N ASP A 745 12.41 28.88 17.59
CA ASP A 745 13.60 29.71 17.62
C ASP A 745 14.93 28.91 17.73
N GLY A 746 14.86 27.58 17.82
CA GLY A 746 16.02 26.69 17.93
C GLY A 746 16.77 26.73 19.27
N THR A 747 16.27 27.45 20.28
CA THR A 747 16.96 27.63 21.57
C THR A 747 16.86 26.43 22.51
N GLY A 748 15.94 25.49 22.25
CA GLY A 748 15.75 24.31 23.08
C GLY A 748 15.09 23.15 22.33
N VAL A 749 15.31 21.94 22.84
CA VAL A 749 14.84 20.67 22.27
C VAL A 749 14.30 19.81 23.39
N SER A 750 13.24 19.05 23.13
CA SER A 750 12.80 17.99 24.04
C SER A 750 13.63 16.75 23.76
N ALA A 751 14.63 16.46 24.59
CA ALA A 751 15.51 15.30 24.48
C ALA A 751 14.77 14.03 24.95
N LEU A 752 13.67 13.70 24.26
CA LEU A 752 12.72 12.65 24.56
C LEU A 752 12.38 11.87 23.28
N LEU A 753 11.89 10.65 23.45
CA LEU A 753 11.31 9.81 22.41
C LEU A 753 9.96 9.29 22.90
N THR A 754 8.86 9.49 22.18
CA THR A 754 7.55 8.90 22.49
C THR A 754 6.95 8.19 21.29
N TRP A 755 5.97 7.29 21.51
CA TRP A 755 5.22 6.71 20.39
C TRP A 755 4.48 7.80 19.60
N ASP A 756 3.83 8.74 20.29
CA ASP A 756 3.03 9.81 19.70
C ASP A 756 3.86 10.68 18.76
N SER A 757 5.05 11.12 19.17
CA SER A 757 5.89 12.02 18.37
C SER A 757 6.66 11.34 17.24
N LYS A 758 6.67 10.00 17.21
CA LYS A 758 7.50 9.22 16.29
C LYS A 758 6.67 8.29 15.42
N VAL A 759 6.03 7.31 16.07
CA VAL A 759 5.39 6.18 15.40
C VAL A 759 4.06 6.57 14.76
N THR A 760 3.42 7.66 15.18
CA THR A 760 2.28 8.25 14.44
C THR A 760 2.66 8.58 12.99
N THR A 761 3.85 9.18 12.81
CA THR A 761 4.39 9.48 11.48
C THR A 761 4.70 8.20 10.69
N VAL A 762 5.27 7.20 11.36
CA VAL A 762 5.57 5.89 10.74
C VAL A 762 4.29 5.23 10.26
N VAL A 763 3.26 5.15 11.10
CA VAL A 763 1.96 4.57 10.75
C VAL A 763 1.31 5.34 9.60
N ALA A 764 1.42 6.67 9.56
CA ALA A 764 0.95 7.46 8.42
C ALA A 764 1.70 7.14 7.11
N ILE A 765 3.03 6.94 7.16
CA ILE A 765 3.82 6.50 5.99
C ILE A 765 3.33 5.15 5.45
N LEU A 766 2.97 4.24 6.36
CA LEU A 766 2.41 2.92 6.07
C LEU A 766 0.94 2.96 5.62
N GLY A 767 0.29 4.12 5.69
CA GLY A 767 -1.11 4.31 5.28
C GLY A 767 -2.15 3.98 6.36
N GLY A 768 -1.77 3.95 7.64
CA GLY A 768 -2.66 3.58 8.73
C GLY A 768 -2.99 2.09 8.73
N VAL A 769 -4.16 1.73 9.26
CA VAL A 769 -4.76 0.39 9.20
C VAL A 769 -6.16 0.38 8.57
N THR A 770 -6.56 1.51 7.97
CA THR A 770 -7.90 1.74 7.41
C THR A 770 -8.31 0.66 6.43
N ASP A 771 -7.38 0.11 5.65
CA ASP A 771 -7.68 -0.90 4.64
C ASP A 771 -8.10 -2.25 5.27
N PHE A 772 -7.40 -2.65 6.33
CA PHE A 772 -7.73 -3.85 7.10
C PHE A 772 -9.04 -3.66 7.87
N VAL A 773 -9.21 -2.51 8.51
CA VAL A 773 -10.44 -2.15 9.21
C VAL A 773 -11.62 -2.12 8.24
N ARG A 774 -11.50 -1.49 7.08
CA ARG A 774 -12.52 -1.50 6.01
C ARG A 774 -12.90 -2.91 5.60
N GLN A 775 -11.91 -3.78 5.36
CA GLN A 775 -12.16 -5.15 4.95
C GLN A 775 -12.99 -5.90 5.99
N LYS A 776 -12.62 -5.78 7.27
CA LYS A 776 -13.32 -6.46 8.35
C LYS A 776 -14.68 -5.83 8.64
N MET A 777 -14.83 -4.50 8.55
CA MET A 777 -16.12 -3.81 8.65
C MET A 777 -17.12 -4.26 7.58
N LYS A 778 -16.64 -4.56 6.36
CA LYS A 778 -17.46 -5.14 5.30
C LYS A 778 -17.87 -6.58 5.62
N ALA A 779 -16.96 -7.37 6.18
CA ALA A 779 -17.27 -8.72 6.63
C ALA A 779 -18.28 -8.75 7.80
N ASP A 780 -18.17 -7.78 8.72
CA ASP A 780 -19.07 -7.61 9.87
C ASP A 780 -20.34 -6.82 9.53
N ASN A 781 -20.51 -6.40 8.27
CA ASN A 781 -21.67 -5.65 7.76
C ASN A 781 -21.96 -4.33 8.51
N VAL A 782 -20.91 -3.60 8.88
CA VAL A 782 -20.99 -2.27 9.54
C VAL A 782 -20.38 -1.15 8.69
N TYR A 783 -19.75 -1.49 7.56
CA TYR A 783 -19.11 -0.52 6.67
C TYR A 783 -20.11 0.45 6.03
N ASP A 784 -21.23 -0.04 5.51
CA ASP A 784 -22.22 0.84 4.86
C ASP A 784 -22.89 1.77 5.89
N GLU A 785 -23.18 1.28 7.10
CA GLU A 785 -23.69 2.12 8.21
C GLU A 785 -22.69 3.22 8.59
N PHE A 786 -21.38 2.91 8.64
CA PHE A 786 -20.33 3.91 8.86
C PHE A 786 -20.35 5.01 7.78
N VAL A 787 -20.37 4.61 6.50
CA VAL A 787 -20.37 5.54 5.37
C VAL A 787 -21.60 6.43 5.41
N ASP A 788 -22.79 5.85 5.59
CA ASP A 788 -24.06 6.60 5.63
C ASP A 788 -24.08 7.65 6.74
N ILE A 789 -23.63 7.28 7.94
CA ILE A 789 -23.58 8.19 9.09
C ILE A 789 -22.61 9.34 8.85
N ILE A 790 -21.37 9.03 8.47
CA ILE A 790 -20.32 10.04 8.31
C ILE A 790 -20.62 10.94 7.12
N GLU A 791 -21.07 10.40 5.99
CA GLU A 791 -21.46 11.20 4.85
C GLU A 791 -22.62 12.14 5.20
N ALA A 792 -23.63 11.67 5.93
CA ALA A 792 -24.75 12.50 6.36
C ALA A 792 -24.30 13.63 7.31
N GLU A 793 -23.49 13.34 8.33
CA GLU A 793 -23.07 14.36 9.29
C GLU A 793 -22.12 15.40 8.69
N TYR A 794 -21.17 14.98 7.85
CA TYR A 794 -20.24 15.92 7.21
C TYR A 794 -20.91 16.72 6.09
N SER A 795 -21.72 16.09 5.23
CA SER A 795 -22.40 16.82 4.15
C SER A 795 -23.42 17.84 4.66
N ARG A 796 -24.00 17.61 5.84
CA ARG A 796 -24.87 18.58 6.54
C ARG A 796 -24.13 19.87 6.93
N VAL A 797 -22.86 19.76 7.30
CA VAL A 797 -22.05 20.88 7.82
C VAL A 797 -21.23 21.55 6.72
N PHE A 798 -20.66 20.77 5.81
CA PHE A 798 -19.70 21.22 4.80
C PHE A 798 -20.33 21.24 3.40
N THR A 799 -21.14 22.25 3.13
CA THR A 799 -21.91 22.37 1.87
C THR A 799 -21.17 23.16 0.78
N HIS A 800 -20.36 24.14 1.16
CA HIS A 800 -19.67 25.05 0.24
C HIS A 800 -18.20 25.22 0.62
N LEU A 801 -17.36 24.27 0.22
CA LEU A 801 -15.93 24.32 0.50
C LEU A 801 -15.24 25.43 -0.32
N LYS A 802 -14.49 26.29 0.37
CA LYS A 802 -13.61 27.30 -0.22
C LYS A 802 -12.16 26.83 -0.16
N GLY A 803 -11.32 27.40 -1.02
CA GLY A 803 -9.87 27.20 -0.98
C GLY A 803 -9.37 25.83 -1.46
N GLU A 804 -10.20 25.03 -2.13
CA GLU A 804 -9.78 23.74 -2.69
C GLU A 804 -8.73 23.88 -3.81
N ASN A 805 -8.63 25.06 -4.41
CA ASN A 805 -7.64 25.43 -5.41
C ASN A 805 -6.33 25.96 -4.82
N VAL A 806 -6.23 26.14 -3.50
CA VAL A 806 -4.97 26.53 -2.85
C VAL A 806 -4.06 25.31 -2.81
N ASP A 807 -2.82 25.47 -3.28
CA ASP A 807 -1.82 24.41 -3.23
C ASP A 807 -1.29 24.21 -1.81
N PHE A 808 -0.72 23.03 -1.53
CA PHE A 808 -0.01 22.83 -0.27
C PHE A 808 1.28 23.66 -0.26
N CYS A 809 1.54 24.31 0.87
CA CYS A 809 2.75 25.09 1.02
C CYS A 809 3.95 24.23 1.43
N LEU A 810 5.14 24.63 0.99
CA LEU A 810 6.41 24.00 1.37
C LEU A 810 7.12 24.84 2.44
N PRO A 811 8.01 24.25 3.25
CA PRO A 811 8.81 25.00 4.21
C PRO A 811 9.59 26.14 3.53
N GLN A 812 9.53 27.33 4.14
CA GLN A 812 10.28 28.52 3.69
C GLN A 812 11.28 29.02 4.73
N GLU A 813 11.09 28.66 6.00
CA GLU A 813 11.97 29.00 7.11
C GLU A 813 12.69 27.75 7.60
N ALA A 814 13.90 27.89 8.13
CA ALA A 814 14.63 26.83 8.82
C ALA A 814 14.67 27.10 10.32
N VAL A 815 14.74 26.06 11.14
CA VAL A 815 14.97 26.22 12.58
C VAL A 815 16.34 26.88 12.79
N PRO A 816 16.43 28.01 13.51
CA PRO A 816 17.69 28.72 13.70
C PRO A 816 18.73 27.86 14.42
N ASP A 817 20.00 27.94 13.99
CA ASP A 817 21.13 27.42 14.77
C ASP A 817 21.66 28.52 15.69
N VAL A 818 21.33 28.41 16.99
CA VAL A 818 21.70 29.38 18.03
C VAL A 818 22.76 28.82 19.00
N GLY A 819 23.50 27.80 18.58
CA GLY A 819 24.61 27.22 19.36
C GLY A 819 24.30 25.90 20.06
N LEU A 820 23.14 25.28 19.81
CA LEU A 820 22.93 23.89 20.17
C LEU A 820 23.85 22.97 19.36
N VAL A 821 24.39 21.94 19.99
CA VAL A 821 25.26 20.95 19.34
C VAL A 821 24.49 19.66 19.15
N ASP A 822 24.60 19.02 17.99
CA ASP A 822 23.99 17.71 17.74
C ASP A 822 24.44 16.67 18.78
N PHE A 823 23.65 15.61 18.96
CA PHE A 823 24.01 14.54 19.87
C PHE A 823 25.31 13.87 19.41
N THR A 824 26.23 13.54 20.32
CA THR A 824 27.54 13.02 19.91
C THR A 824 27.48 11.66 19.21
N LEU A 825 26.41 10.89 19.43
CA LEU A 825 26.17 9.62 18.73
C LEU A 825 25.41 9.79 17.40
N CYS A 826 24.99 11.01 17.05
CA CYS A 826 24.22 11.30 15.84
C CYS A 826 24.48 12.73 15.35
N ASN A 827 25.55 12.93 14.58
CA ASN A 827 25.97 14.24 14.08
C ASN A 827 26.38 14.23 12.60
#